data_AF-A0AA95GMJ0-F1
#
_entry.id   AF-A0AA95GMJ0-F1
#
_cell.length_a   1.000
_cell.length_b   1.000
_cell.length_c   1.000
_cell.angle_alpha   90.00
_cell.angle_beta   90.00
_cell.angle_gamma   90.00
#
_symmetry.space_group_name_H-M   'P 1'
#
loop_
_entity.id
_entity.type
_entity.pdbx_description
1 polymer ?
#
loop_
_entity_poly.entity_id
_entity_poly.type
_entity_poly.pdbx_seq_one_letter_code
_entity_poly.pdbx_strand_id
1 'polypeptide(L)'
;MTTSLNTYARAFQATDNLAYAAGNYDTSMMSKFAKCAVGILTLGLGYGVIYLVERYANVNPKIHEFCYNAKAIADELSVAMENIKDHITVTLDNGQEITIQQDGCNVLLRSQDGQTQILNEMDFAKLYHKIVDDIESNPGIYRIELPKEVEIKNSKEPLTISELVKFISKLVELNNKISADDCLLLRKSPDGNYFYVAKMEDVNKSSGLQFRANQAAEFIGNMLGKEIKKNLSMADFSIITSPHIPVSQTHTFDKPVCSTPSEITMRWITTLARALTKVENTERQKKLITDLLQAQKNRWLAHDMNLEKTVKSLTDDSNALRSNGLNDLANLAYCENSTATDLVSLLPRNESDLHLTQLHDNIYGRYFESVWIAEFVNNPPKEVLNVMHTIGNGIADLLESQTDSTQRTLVEYLQKRIEGDIRFWFNQVDGVSQFSESAWPESKNLLLKLLRNEITNGFESIAIPYLAVKLFNGFSQIDNLRNAVWYQKINSNYKSMLTPHRGRTGATPNNPVSPAAGITLGHQLAAVSESWMTITDRPALHYKPRLNKKITPMHTALQNGIPYSAGISGSTNIMLGIVSHLREQGLNINPNFALLGIMMFMTYDGGHSPHEVLWTANQYGPKAGFDFSAQLNRKATKLAPLDFVSDYQLFANMYNETGCEKAMKDAIALAFEKTILHCERLGKQ
;
A
#
# COMPACT_ATOMS: atom_id res chain seq x y z
N MET A 1 32.52 -44.78 -6.92
CA MET A 1 32.00 -45.93 -6.16
C MET A 1 30.51 -45.69 -6.06
N THR A 2 29.69 -46.48 -6.74
CA THR A 2 28.26 -46.21 -6.97
C THR A 2 27.41 -46.48 -5.74
N THR A 3 26.36 -45.70 -5.56
CA THR A 3 25.41 -45.85 -4.46
C THR A 3 24.51 -47.07 -4.71
N SER A 4 24.66 -48.12 -3.89
CA SER A 4 23.92 -49.39 -4.05
C SER A 4 22.45 -49.27 -3.61
N LEU A 5 21.58 -50.19 -4.06
CA LEU A 5 20.18 -50.31 -3.62
C LEU A 5 20.06 -50.40 -2.08
N ASN A 6 21.00 -51.06 -1.42
CA ASN A 6 21.08 -51.16 0.04
C ASN A 6 21.32 -49.80 0.72
N THR A 7 22.00 -48.87 0.03
CA THR A 7 22.23 -47.52 0.54
C THR A 7 20.91 -46.74 0.59
N TYR A 8 20.11 -46.81 -0.47
CA TYR A 8 18.78 -46.19 -0.51
C TYR A 8 17.83 -46.82 0.51
N ALA A 9 17.81 -48.16 0.59
CA ALA A 9 16.97 -48.85 1.55
C ALA A 9 17.30 -48.46 3.00
N ARG A 10 18.60 -48.43 3.35
CA ARG A 10 19.06 -47.98 4.67
C ARG A 10 18.72 -46.53 4.95
N ALA A 11 18.96 -45.63 3.99
CA ALA A 11 18.66 -44.22 4.16
C ALA A 11 17.15 -44.01 4.40
N PHE A 12 16.29 -44.58 3.55
CA PHE A 12 14.84 -44.44 3.67
C PHE A 12 14.24 -45.12 4.91
N GLN A 13 14.90 -46.13 5.47
CA GLN A 13 14.50 -46.74 6.75
C GLN A 13 15.07 -46.03 7.98
N ALA A 14 16.08 -45.16 7.85
CA ALA A 14 16.65 -44.44 9.00
C ALA A 14 15.62 -43.51 9.66
N THR A 15 15.70 -43.31 10.97
CA THR A 15 14.73 -42.46 11.70
C THR A 15 14.81 -40.99 11.31
N ASP A 16 16.00 -40.52 10.98
CA ASP A 16 16.36 -39.12 10.74
C ASP A 16 17.71 -39.06 10.00
N ASN A 17 18.06 -37.89 9.45
CA ASN A 17 19.35 -37.62 8.80
C ASN A 17 19.67 -38.61 7.67
N LEU A 18 18.79 -38.69 6.68
CA LEU A 18 18.87 -39.66 5.57
C LEU A 18 20.21 -39.56 4.83
N ALA A 19 20.69 -38.35 4.58
CA ALA A 19 21.98 -38.11 3.97
C ALA A 19 23.14 -38.73 4.76
N TYR A 20 23.13 -38.63 6.10
CA TYR A 20 24.14 -39.26 6.95
C TYR A 20 23.99 -40.79 6.97
N ALA A 21 22.76 -41.30 7.02
CA ALA A 21 22.47 -42.74 6.96
C ALA A 21 22.89 -43.36 5.61
N ALA A 22 22.80 -42.62 4.50
CA ALA A 22 23.33 -43.05 3.21
C ALA A 22 24.85 -43.22 3.26
N GLY A 23 25.56 -42.32 3.94
CA GLY A 23 27.01 -42.39 4.15
C GLY A 23 27.48 -43.42 5.19
N ASN A 24 26.62 -43.83 6.11
CA ASN A 24 26.97 -44.72 7.21
C ASN A 24 27.00 -46.18 6.75
N TYR A 25 28.15 -46.67 6.30
CA TYR A 25 28.34 -48.08 5.99
C TYR A 25 28.98 -48.80 7.18
N ASP A 26 28.38 -49.90 7.62
CA ASP A 26 28.92 -50.66 8.73
C ASP A 26 30.20 -51.36 8.28
N THR A 27 31.32 -51.02 8.93
CA THR A 27 32.62 -51.61 8.64
C THR A 27 32.76 -52.91 9.41
N SER A 28 33.21 -53.97 8.74
CA SER A 28 33.36 -55.29 9.37
C SER A 28 34.24 -55.19 10.60
N MET A 29 33.98 -56.01 11.63
CA MET A 29 34.73 -55.97 12.90
C MET A 29 36.25 -56.08 12.66
N MET A 30 36.67 -56.88 11.68
CA MET A 30 38.06 -57.04 11.28
C MET A 30 38.68 -55.74 10.73
N SER A 31 37.92 -54.95 9.96
CA SER A 31 38.38 -53.65 9.46
C SER A 31 38.48 -52.60 10.58
N LYS A 32 37.60 -52.66 11.59
CA LYS A 32 37.66 -51.81 12.80
C LYS A 32 38.93 -52.13 13.62
N PHE A 33 39.29 -53.42 13.76
CA PHE A 33 40.54 -53.84 14.39
C PHE A 33 41.78 -53.42 13.62
N ALA A 34 41.79 -53.55 12.28
CA ALA A 34 42.91 -53.12 11.45
C ALA A 34 43.15 -51.60 11.55
N LYS A 35 42.10 -50.78 11.54
CA LYS A 35 42.18 -49.33 11.73
C LYS A 35 42.74 -48.96 13.11
N CYS A 36 42.31 -49.66 14.15
CA CYS A 36 42.79 -49.46 15.51
C CYS A 36 44.28 -49.82 15.62
N ALA A 37 44.71 -50.94 15.05
CA ALA A 37 46.11 -51.35 15.02
C ALA A 37 47.00 -50.36 14.26
N VAL A 38 46.58 -49.89 13.09
CA VAL A 38 47.30 -48.85 12.33
C VAL A 38 47.35 -47.54 13.12
N GLY A 39 46.26 -47.14 13.78
CA GLY A 39 46.22 -45.96 14.64
C GLY A 39 47.22 -46.03 15.79
N ILE A 40 47.32 -47.16 16.48
CA ILE A 40 48.27 -47.35 17.59
C ILE A 40 49.71 -47.32 17.08
N LEU A 41 50.01 -48.02 15.98
CA LEU A 41 51.36 -48.09 15.42
C LEU A 41 51.87 -46.77 14.84
N THR A 42 50.97 -45.85 14.50
CA THR A 42 51.30 -44.55 13.88
C THR A 42 51.01 -43.36 14.79
N LEU A 43 50.81 -43.59 16.09
CA LEU A 43 50.49 -42.55 17.09
C LEU A 43 49.28 -41.68 16.68
N GLY A 44 48.26 -42.31 16.09
CA GLY A 44 47.01 -41.67 15.67
C GLY A 44 47.02 -41.07 14.26
N LEU A 45 48.19 -40.81 13.66
CA LEU A 45 48.28 -40.18 12.34
C LEU A 45 47.74 -41.06 11.22
N GLY A 46 48.05 -42.36 11.23
CA GLY A 46 47.57 -43.32 10.23
C GLY A 46 46.07 -43.58 10.34
N TYR A 47 45.51 -43.58 11.56
CA TYR A 47 44.05 -43.60 11.73
C TYR A 47 43.40 -42.34 11.17
N GLY A 48 44.01 -41.17 11.41
CA GLY A 48 43.57 -39.90 10.84
C GLY A 48 43.56 -39.91 9.30
N VAL A 49 44.62 -40.42 8.67
CA VAL A 49 44.69 -40.52 7.19
C VAL A 49 43.68 -41.52 6.65
N ILE A 50 43.51 -42.69 7.27
CA ILE A 50 42.49 -43.67 6.84
C ILE A 50 41.09 -43.07 6.99
N TYR A 51 40.81 -42.42 8.12
CA TYR A 51 39.54 -41.74 8.36
C TYR A 51 39.26 -40.65 7.32
N LEU A 52 40.25 -39.82 6.99
CA LEU A 52 40.12 -38.78 5.97
C LEU A 52 39.88 -39.39 4.58
N VAL A 53 40.66 -40.40 4.19
CA VAL A 53 40.49 -41.08 2.90
C VAL A 53 39.10 -41.74 2.82
N GLU A 54 38.65 -42.42 3.88
CA GLU A 54 37.31 -43.02 3.90
C GLU A 54 36.20 -41.97 3.85
N ARG A 55 36.36 -40.87 4.61
CA ARG A 55 35.38 -39.80 4.64
C ARG A 55 35.28 -39.11 3.28
N TYR A 56 36.40 -38.78 2.65
CA TYR A 56 36.40 -38.01 1.40
C TYR A 56 36.27 -38.86 0.14
N ALA A 57 36.75 -40.10 0.11
CA ALA A 57 36.72 -40.95 -1.09
C ALA A 57 35.55 -41.95 -1.12
N ASN A 58 34.90 -42.23 0.02
CA ASN A 58 33.81 -43.23 0.09
C ASN A 58 32.52 -42.64 0.68
N VAL A 59 32.59 -42.05 1.87
CA VAL A 59 31.39 -41.53 2.56
C VAL A 59 30.81 -40.32 1.83
N ASN A 60 31.60 -39.25 1.65
CA ASN A 60 31.10 -38.01 1.06
C ASN A 60 30.56 -38.18 -0.37
N PRO A 61 31.19 -38.95 -1.28
CA PRO A 61 30.63 -39.20 -2.60
C PRO A 61 29.26 -39.89 -2.55
N LYS A 62 29.07 -40.89 -1.66
CA LYS A 62 27.77 -41.56 -1.48
C LYS A 62 26.70 -40.65 -0.93
N ILE A 63 27.07 -39.77 0.01
CA ILE A 63 26.15 -38.75 0.53
C ILE A 63 25.74 -37.82 -0.62
N HIS A 64 26.69 -37.33 -1.42
CA HIS A 64 26.39 -36.42 -2.53
C HIS A 64 25.53 -37.08 -3.62
N GLU A 65 25.86 -38.31 -4.03
CA GLU A 65 25.09 -39.06 -5.02
C GLU A 65 23.67 -39.38 -4.51
N PHE A 66 23.53 -39.80 -3.23
CA PHE A 66 22.22 -39.99 -2.61
C PHE A 66 21.41 -38.70 -2.59
N CYS A 67 21.99 -37.59 -2.12
CA CYS A 67 21.32 -36.30 -2.03
C CYS A 67 20.83 -35.79 -3.40
N TYR A 68 21.65 -35.94 -4.44
CA TYR A 68 21.27 -35.56 -5.80
C TYR A 68 20.06 -36.37 -6.30
N ASN A 69 20.11 -37.69 -6.09
CA ASN A 69 19.07 -38.60 -6.54
C ASN A 69 17.78 -38.51 -5.70
N ALA A 70 17.87 -38.18 -4.40
CA ALA A 70 16.73 -38.07 -3.50
C ALA A 70 15.69 -37.07 -4.00
N LYS A 71 16.12 -35.95 -4.57
CA LYS A 71 15.21 -34.97 -5.18
C LYS A 71 14.46 -35.56 -6.38
N ALA A 72 15.18 -36.18 -7.31
CA ALA A 72 14.57 -36.79 -8.50
C ALA A 72 13.54 -37.88 -8.11
N ILE A 73 13.85 -38.65 -7.07
CA ILE A 73 12.94 -39.64 -6.50
C ILE A 73 11.70 -38.98 -5.90
N ALA A 74 11.85 -37.91 -5.11
CA ALA A 74 10.71 -37.19 -4.53
C ALA A 74 9.81 -36.58 -5.62
N ASP A 75 10.39 -36.00 -6.67
CA ASP A 75 9.64 -35.43 -7.78
C ASP A 75 8.80 -36.48 -8.53
N GLU A 76 9.39 -37.64 -8.84
CA GLU A 76 8.69 -38.73 -9.51
C GLU A 76 7.64 -39.38 -8.59
N LEU A 77 7.92 -39.52 -7.28
CA LEU A 77 6.95 -40.01 -6.30
C LEU A 77 5.71 -39.10 -6.26
N SER A 78 5.91 -37.78 -6.25
CA SER A 78 4.81 -36.81 -6.31
C SER A 78 3.95 -37.05 -7.56
N VAL A 79 4.60 -37.18 -8.72
CA VAL A 79 3.92 -37.40 -10.01
C VAL A 79 3.17 -38.74 -10.03
N ALA A 80 3.73 -39.81 -9.46
CA ALA A 80 3.04 -41.09 -9.38
C ALA A 80 1.83 -41.08 -8.46
N MET A 81 1.95 -40.46 -7.28
CA MET A 81 0.80 -40.30 -6.37
C MET A 81 -0.33 -39.50 -7.02
N GLU A 82 -0.01 -38.45 -7.77
CA GLU A 82 -0.99 -37.65 -8.53
C GLU A 82 -1.70 -38.47 -9.62
N ASN A 83 -0.96 -39.31 -10.33
CA ASN A 83 -1.48 -40.11 -11.44
C ASN A 83 -2.00 -41.49 -11.03
N ILE A 84 -2.10 -41.76 -9.71
CA ILE A 84 -2.51 -43.06 -9.15
C ILE A 84 -1.69 -44.21 -9.76
N LYS A 85 -0.39 -43.97 -9.96
CA LYS A 85 0.56 -44.99 -10.39
C LYS A 85 1.06 -45.74 -9.17
N ASP A 86 1.14 -47.06 -9.30
CA ASP A 86 1.68 -47.95 -8.27
C ASP A 86 3.21 -48.09 -8.34
N HIS A 87 3.87 -47.51 -9.33
CA HIS A 87 5.33 -47.52 -9.46
C HIS A 87 5.89 -46.27 -10.16
N ILE A 88 7.15 -45.97 -9.85
CA ILE A 88 7.99 -45.01 -10.58
C ILE A 88 9.30 -45.68 -11.00
N THR A 89 9.89 -45.16 -12.07
CA THR A 89 11.26 -45.52 -12.45
C THR A 89 12.07 -44.25 -12.53
N VAL A 90 13.20 -44.21 -11.83
CA VAL A 90 14.06 -43.04 -11.72
C VAL A 90 15.45 -43.43 -12.24
N THR A 91 15.93 -42.71 -13.24
CA THR A 91 17.33 -42.80 -13.69
C THR A 91 18.20 -42.00 -12.72
N LEU A 92 19.10 -42.69 -12.03
CA LEU A 92 20.08 -42.11 -11.11
C LEU A 92 21.17 -41.36 -11.88
N ASP A 93 21.88 -40.46 -11.22
CA ASP A 93 23.01 -39.68 -11.78
C ASP A 93 24.10 -40.56 -12.42
N ASN A 94 24.28 -41.77 -11.90
CA ASN A 94 25.23 -42.76 -12.43
C ASN A 94 24.72 -43.52 -13.67
N GLY A 95 23.52 -43.20 -14.17
CA GLY A 95 22.86 -43.81 -15.32
C GLY A 95 22.08 -45.10 -15.03
N GLN A 96 22.09 -45.60 -13.79
CA GLN A 96 21.32 -46.79 -13.41
C GLN A 96 19.86 -46.43 -13.13
N GLU A 97 18.94 -47.36 -13.41
CA GLU A 97 17.54 -47.19 -13.07
C GLU A 97 17.17 -47.90 -11.76
N ILE A 98 16.40 -47.20 -10.94
CA ILE A 98 15.69 -47.80 -9.80
C ILE A 98 14.19 -47.70 -10.03
N THR A 99 13.49 -48.81 -9.84
CA THR A 99 12.03 -48.85 -9.81
C THR A 99 11.57 -48.88 -8.37
N ILE A 100 10.69 -47.95 -8.00
CA ILE A 100 10.08 -47.87 -6.67
C ILE A 100 8.60 -48.21 -6.83
N GLN A 101 8.13 -49.28 -6.20
CA GLN A 101 6.78 -49.82 -6.35
C GLN A 101 6.05 -49.88 -5.02
N GLN A 102 4.80 -49.45 -4.98
CA GLN A 102 3.89 -49.55 -3.85
C GLN A 102 3.36 -50.99 -3.75
N ASP A 103 3.43 -51.58 -2.56
CA ASP A 103 2.88 -52.92 -2.26
C ASP A 103 2.21 -52.92 -0.89
N GLY A 104 0.88 -52.74 -0.89
CA GLY A 104 0.11 -52.59 0.33
C GLY A 104 0.61 -51.43 1.18
N CYS A 105 1.09 -51.71 2.40
CA CYS A 105 1.67 -50.73 3.32
C CYS A 105 3.20 -50.64 3.25
N ASN A 106 3.81 -51.22 2.22
CA ASN A 106 5.26 -51.27 2.01
C ASN A 106 5.65 -50.68 0.66
N VAL A 107 6.94 -50.34 0.51
CA VAL A 107 7.54 -49.91 -0.75
C VAL A 107 8.67 -50.86 -1.14
N LEU A 108 8.65 -51.36 -2.37
CA LEU A 108 9.74 -52.14 -2.94
C LEU A 108 10.64 -51.26 -3.78
N LEU A 109 11.94 -51.30 -3.49
CA LEU A 109 12.97 -50.75 -4.35
C LEU A 109 13.54 -51.90 -5.18
N ARG A 110 13.55 -51.75 -6.51
CA ARG A 110 14.17 -52.69 -7.44
C ARG A 110 15.24 -51.99 -8.24
N SER A 111 16.43 -52.56 -8.30
CA SER A 111 17.48 -52.10 -9.21
C SER A 111 17.35 -52.76 -10.58
N GLN A 112 17.95 -52.14 -11.59
CA GLN A 112 17.99 -52.64 -12.97
C GLN A 112 18.56 -54.07 -13.11
N ASP A 113 19.40 -54.53 -12.18
CA ASP A 113 19.96 -55.88 -12.12
C ASP A 113 19.06 -56.91 -11.38
N GLY A 114 17.86 -56.51 -10.98
CA GLY A 114 16.85 -57.38 -10.38
C GLY A 114 16.94 -57.57 -8.86
N GLN A 115 17.88 -56.89 -8.17
CA GLN A 115 17.88 -56.90 -6.69
C GLN A 115 16.65 -56.15 -6.17
N THR A 116 16.08 -56.65 -5.07
CA THR A 116 14.89 -56.06 -4.45
C THR A 116 15.14 -55.80 -2.98
N GLN A 117 14.77 -54.62 -2.50
CA GLN A 117 14.76 -54.24 -1.09
C GLN A 117 13.36 -53.80 -0.68
N ILE A 118 12.91 -54.17 0.52
CA ILE A 118 11.58 -53.83 1.02
C ILE A 118 11.71 -52.78 2.12
N LEU A 119 10.99 -51.67 1.97
CA LEU A 119 10.79 -50.65 2.99
C LEU A 119 9.52 -50.99 3.77
N ASN A 120 9.69 -51.56 4.96
CA ASN A 120 8.58 -51.97 5.82
C ASN A 120 7.85 -50.75 6.39
N GLU A 121 6.52 -50.82 6.47
CA GLU A 121 5.63 -49.78 7.02
C GLU A 121 5.76 -48.40 6.32
N MET A 122 6.32 -48.41 5.11
CA MET A 122 6.56 -47.26 4.27
C MET A 122 5.61 -47.30 3.08
N ASP A 123 4.85 -46.25 2.83
CA ASP A 123 4.11 -46.04 1.58
C ASP A 123 4.71 -44.85 0.81
N PHE A 124 4.24 -44.60 -0.41
CA PHE A 124 4.72 -43.50 -1.25
C PHE A 124 4.61 -42.14 -0.57
N ALA A 125 3.52 -41.90 0.18
CA ALA A 125 3.33 -40.63 0.87
C ALA A 125 4.35 -40.47 2.01
N LYS A 126 4.52 -41.50 2.85
CA LYS A 126 5.52 -41.51 3.92
C LYS A 126 6.93 -41.37 3.37
N LEU A 127 7.25 -42.07 2.29
CA LEU A 127 8.58 -42.00 1.66
C LEU A 127 8.84 -40.60 1.08
N TYR A 128 7.85 -40.03 0.40
CA TYR A 128 7.90 -38.67 -0.12
C TYR A 128 8.14 -37.65 1.00
N HIS A 129 7.31 -37.64 2.04
CA HIS A 129 7.45 -36.71 3.17
C HIS A 129 8.80 -36.86 3.85
N LYS A 130 9.26 -38.09 4.06
CA LYS A 130 10.55 -38.34 4.70
C LYS A 130 11.73 -37.77 3.91
N ILE A 131 11.69 -37.81 2.59
CA ILE A 131 12.72 -37.23 1.74
C ILE A 131 12.64 -35.70 1.79
N VAL A 132 11.43 -35.13 1.66
CA VAL A 132 11.22 -33.67 1.67
C VAL A 132 11.63 -33.07 3.02
N ASP A 133 11.18 -33.64 4.13
CA ASP A 133 11.50 -33.19 5.50
C ASP A 133 13.01 -33.19 5.76
N ASP A 134 13.74 -34.20 5.25
CA ASP A 134 15.20 -34.28 5.42
C ASP A 134 15.93 -33.23 4.58
N ILE A 135 15.43 -32.92 3.38
CA ILE A 135 15.99 -31.85 2.52
C ILE A 135 15.73 -30.47 3.17
N GLU A 136 14.51 -30.22 3.66
CA GLU A 136 14.13 -28.97 4.33
C GLU A 136 14.93 -28.75 5.62
N SER A 137 15.15 -29.80 6.40
CA SER A 137 15.92 -29.74 7.63
C SER A 137 17.42 -29.58 7.39
N ASN A 138 17.94 -30.00 6.23
CA ASN A 138 19.38 -30.04 5.93
C ASN A 138 19.77 -29.47 4.55
N PRO A 139 19.34 -28.25 4.16
CA PRO A 139 19.51 -27.73 2.79
C PRO A 139 20.99 -27.63 2.35
N GLY A 140 21.89 -27.34 3.29
CA GLY A 140 23.33 -27.24 3.01
C GLY A 140 23.99 -28.58 2.63
N ILE A 141 23.44 -29.72 3.05
CA ILE A 141 23.97 -31.05 2.73
C ILE A 141 23.54 -31.46 1.33
N TYR A 142 22.28 -31.18 0.97
CA TYR A 142 21.73 -31.49 -0.34
C TYR A 142 22.23 -30.58 -1.45
N ARG A 143 22.85 -29.43 -1.11
CA ARG A 143 23.27 -28.39 -2.06
C ARG A 143 22.14 -27.97 -3.02
N ILE A 144 20.91 -28.13 -2.55
CA ILE A 144 19.67 -27.84 -3.24
C ILE A 144 18.93 -26.88 -2.31
N GLU A 145 18.65 -25.68 -2.79
CA GLU A 145 17.55 -24.90 -2.22
C GLU A 145 16.27 -25.44 -2.85
N LEU A 146 15.39 -26.05 -2.04
CA LEU A 146 14.05 -26.37 -2.51
C LEU A 146 13.36 -25.06 -2.93
N PRO A 147 12.55 -25.06 -4.00
CA PRO A 147 11.71 -23.91 -4.30
C PRO A 147 10.93 -23.60 -3.03
N LYS A 148 10.92 -22.34 -2.59
CA LYS A 148 10.07 -21.94 -1.46
C LYS A 148 8.63 -22.09 -1.92
N GLU A 149 8.01 -23.19 -1.53
CA GLU A 149 6.63 -23.48 -1.85
C GLU A 149 5.72 -22.73 -0.88
N VAL A 150 4.52 -22.36 -1.35
CA VAL A 150 3.46 -21.92 -0.46
C VAL A 150 2.36 -22.97 -0.54
N GLU A 151 1.96 -23.47 0.62
CA GLU A 151 0.87 -24.42 0.78
C GLU A 151 -0.48 -23.74 0.55
N ILE A 152 -1.35 -24.39 -0.23
CA ILE A 152 -2.77 -24.09 -0.24
C ILE A 152 -3.47 -25.14 0.62
N LYS A 153 -3.98 -24.72 1.78
CA LYS A 153 -4.77 -25.61 2.63
C LYS A 153 -5.95 -26.18 1.85
N ASN A 154 -6.03 -27.50 1.84
CA ASN A 154 -7.13 -28.28 1.28
C ASN A 154 -8.47 -27.83 1.87
N SER A 155 -9.14 -26.92 1.17
CA SER A 155 -10.55 -26.62 1.35
C SER A 155 -11.29 -27.33 0.23
N LYS A 156 -12.35 -28.07 0.57
CA LYS A 156 -13.27 -28.66 -0.42
C LYS A 156 -14.02 -27.59 -1.25
N GLU A 157 -13.75 -26.31 -1.01
CA GLU A 157 -14.31 -25.17 -1.72
C GLU A 157 -13.28 -24.60 -2.72
N PRO A 158 -13.71 -24.11 -3.89
CA PRO A 158 -12.83 -23.49 -4.87
C PRO A 158 -12.14 -22.27 -4.27
N LEU A 159 -10.82 -22.15 -4.51
CA LEU A 159 -10.02 -21.00 -4.08
C LEU A 159 -10.64 -19.70 -4.57
N THR A 160 -10.77 -18.72 -3.69
CA THR A 160 -11.21 -17.39 -4.10
C THR A 160 -10.06 -16.60 -4.75
N ILE A 161 -10.39 -15.65 -5.63
CA ILE A 161 -9.40 -14.75 -6.25
C ILE A 161 -8.57 -14.02 -5.17
N SER A 162 -9.20 -13.64 -4.05
CA SER A 162 -8.54 -13.00 -2.90
C SER A 162 -7.48 -13.90 -2.26
N GLU A 163 -7.75 -15.20 -2.13
CA GLU A 163 -6.78 -16.16 -1.59
C GLU A 163 -5.61 -16.37 -2.56
N LEU A 164 -5.89 -16.44 -3.87
CA LEU A 164 -4.85 -16.50 -4.90
C LEU A 164 -3.95 -15.25 -4.87
N VAL A 165 -4.50 -14.05 -4.71
CA VAL A 165 -3.71 -12.82 -4.61
C VAL A 165 -2.80 -12.83 -3.38
N LYS A 166 -3.36 -13.14 -2.19
CA LYS A 166 -2.56 -13.24 -0.95
C LYS A 166 -1.43 -14.25 -1.09
N PHE A 167 -1.72 -15.35 -1.77
CA PHE A 167 -0.80 -16.43 -1.99
C PHE A 167 0.37 -16.00 -2.90
N ILE A 168 0.08 -15.36 -4.04
CA ILE A 168 1.10 -14.89 -4.98
C ILE A 168 1.97 -13.81 -4.32
N SER A 169 1.37 -12.91 -3.54
CA SER A 169 2.13 -11.92 -2.76
C SER A 169 3.10 -12.59 -1.77
N LYS A 170 2.66 -13.66 -1.10
CA LYS A 170 3.52 -14.42 -0.17
C LYS A 170 4.65 -15.15 -0.90
N LEU A 171 4.41 -15.69 -2.10
CA LEU A 171 5.46 -16.27 -2.94
C LEU A 171 6.53 -15.25 -3.32
N VAL A 172 6.11 -14.03 -3.69
CA VAL A 172 7.02 -12.92 -4.01
C VAL A 172 7.84 -12.51 -2.78
N GLU A 173 7.20 -12.40 -1.60
CA GLU A 173 7.89 -12.07 -0.34
C GLU A 173 8.91 -13.15 0.08
N LEU A 174 8.58 -14.43 -0.14
CA LEU A 174 9.46 -15.53 0.24
C LEU A 174 10.69 -15.63 -0.66
N ASN A 175 10.59 -15.17 -1.91
CA ASN A 175 11.64 -15.29 -2.91
C ASN A 175 12.11 -13.92 -3.42
N ASN A 176 13.06 -13.31 -2.71
CA ASN A 176 13.72 -12.03 -3.05
C ASN A 176 14.50 -12.03 -4.40
N LYS A 177 14.39 -13.08 -5.22
CA LYS A 177 15.09 -13.26 -6.51
C LYS A 177 14.16 -13.67 -7.66
N ILE A 178 12.84 -13.61 -7.48
CA ILE A 178 11.89 -13.91 -8.56
C ILE A 178 11.97 -12.83 -9.65
N SER A 179 12.20 -13.27 -10.88
CA SER A 179 12.10 -12.44 -12.09
C SER A 179 10.65 -12.35 -12.58
N ALA A 180 10.32 -11.29 -13.30
CA ALA A 180 9.03 -11.15 -13.98
C ALA A 180 8.75 -12.30 -14.98
N ASP A 181 9.82 -12.87 -15.54
CA ASP A 181 9.75 -13.95 -16.52
C ASP A 181 9.66 -15.35 -15.89
N ASP A 182 9.75 -15.46 -14.56
CA ASP A 182 9.65 -16.76 -13.90
C ASP A 182 8.21 -17.29 -14.00
N CYS A 183 8.08 -18.59 -14.18
CA CYS A 183 6.81 -19.26 -14.39
C CYS A 183 6.22 -19.73 -13.06
N LEU A 184 4.90 -19.63 -12.91
CA LEU A 184 4.16 -20.24 -11.82
C LEU A 184 3.87 -21.71 -12.16
N LEU A 185 4.09 -22.59 -11.19
CA LEU A 185 3.88 -24.04 -11.31
C LEU A 185 2.98 -24.51 -10.19
N LEU A 186 2.19 -25.57 -10.46
CA LEU A 186 1.35 -26.24 -9.47
C LEU A 186 1.84 -27.67 -9.26
N ARG A 187 2.09 -28.03 -8.00
CA ARG A 187 2.30 -29.40 -7.52
C ARG A 187 1.05 -29.84 -6.78
N LYS A 188 0.53 -31.03 -7.07
CA LYS A 188 -0.59 -31.61 -6.34
C LYS A 188 -0.04 -32.71 -5.43
N SER A 189 -0.56 -32.79 -4.22
CA SER A 189 -0.03 -33.68 -3.20
C SER A 189 -1.18 -34.19 -2.33
N PRO A 190 -1.04 -35.35 -1.65
CA PRO A 190 -2.11 -35.90 -0.83
C PRO A 190 -2.62 -34.96 0.27
N ASP A 191 -1.75 -34.07 0.76
CA ASP A 191 -1.99 -33.05 1.77
C ASP A 191 -2.52 -31.72 1.22
N GLY A 192 -2.34 -31.44 -0.07
CA GLY A 192 -2.83 -30.20 -0.67
C GLY A 192 -2.26 -29.86 -2.05
N ASN A 193 -2.69 -28.72 -2.55
CA ASN A 193 -2.16 -28.12 -3.76
C ASN A 193 -1.11 -27.08 -3.37
N TYR A 194 0.01 -27.04 -4.08
CA TYR A 194 1.14 -26.17 -3.76
C TYR A 194 1.55 -25.43 -5.03
N PHE A 195 1.56 -24.10 -5.02
CA PHE A 195 2.27 -23.40 -6.09
C PHE A 195 3.66 -22.98 -5.65
N TYR A 196 4.51 -22.91 -6.67
CA TYR A 196 5.89 -22.48 -6.56
C TYR A 196 6.32 -21.87 -7.89
N VAL A 197 7.50 -21.27 -7.90
CA VAL A 197 8.02 -20.54 -9.07
C VAL A 197 9.29 -21.22 -9.56
N ALA A 198 9.43 -21.34 -10.88
CA ALA A 198 10.65 -21.83 -11.52
C ALA A 198 11.01 -20.95 -12.72
N LYS A 199 12.30 -20.90 -13.04
CA LYS A 199 12.76 -20.13 -14.19
C LYS A 199 12.24 -20.71 -15.49
N MET A 200 11.83 -19.84 -16.42
CA MET A 200 11.30 -20.26 -17.71
C MET A 200 12.30 -21.13 -18.50
N GLU A 201 13.61 -20.89 -18.35
CA GLU A 201 14.67 -21.69 -18.97
C GLU A 201 14.66 -23.16 -18.52
N ASP A 202 14.26 -23.43 -17.27
CA ASP A 202 14.21 -24.77 -16.69
C ASP A 202 12.89 -25.46 -17.05
N VAL A 203 11.79 -24.70 -17.07
CA VAL A 203 10.47 -25.18 -17.51
C VAL A 203 10.53 -25.68 -18.95
N ASN A 204 11.18 -24.93 -19.84
CA ASN A 204 11.33 -25.30 -21.25
C ASN A 204 12.18 -26.57 -21.48
N LYS A 205 13.02 -26.95 -20.51
CA LYS A 205 13.92 -28.12 -20.59
C LYS A 205 13.33 -29.37 -19.93
N SER A 206 12.26 -29.25 -19.16
CA SER A 206 11.67 -30.35 -18.39
C SER A 206 10.19 -30.53 -18.73
N SER A 207 9.86 -31.68 -19.31
CA SER A 207 8.48 -32.08 -19.59
C SER A 207 7.62 -32.13 -18.32
N GLY A 208 8.19 -32.52 -17.18
CA GLY A 208 7.51 -32.51 -15.89
C GLY A 208 7.19 -31.09 -15.39
N LEU A 209 8.12 -30.14 -15.53
CA LEU A 209 7.88 -28.75 -15.16
C LEU A 209 6.88 -28.08 -16.11
N GLN A 210 6.94 -28.38 -17.40
CA GLN A 210 5.96 -27.90 -18.39
C GLN A 210 4.55 -28.40 -18.06
N PHE A 211 4.41 -29.66 -17.65
CA PHE A 211 3.14 -30.22 -17.21
C PHE A 211 2.59 -29.48 -15.97
N ARG A 212 3.44 -29.22 -14.96
CA ARG A 212 3.05 -28.48 -13.75
C ARG A 212 2.70 -27.00 -14.03
N ALA A 213 3.35 -26.37 -15.00
CA ALA A 213 3.00 -25.01 -15.46
C ALA A 213 1.63 -24.96 -16.16
N ASN A 214 1.35 -25.94 -17.03
CA ASN A 214 0.04 -26.08 -17.67
C ASN A 214 -1.07 -26.31 -16.64
N GLN A 215 -0.83 -27.16 -15.63
CA GLN A 215 -1.79 -27.38 -14.54
C GLN A 215 -2.07 -26.10 -13.74
N ALA A 216 -1.06 -25.26 -13.50
CA ALA A 216 -1.27 -23.97 -12.84
C ALA A 216 -2.17 -23.06 -13.68
N ALA A 217 -1.93 -22.98 -14.99
CA ALA A 217 -2.74 -22.20 -15.92
C ALA A 217 -4.18 -22.70 -16.00
N GLU A 218 -4.40 -24.01 -16.05
CA GLU A 218 -5.72 -24.63 -16.06
C GLU A 218 -6.47 -24.39 -14.73
N PHE A 219 -5.80 -24.60 -13.61
CA PHE A 219 -6.39 -24.40 -12.28
C PHE A 219 -6.87 -22.96 -12.08
N ILE A 220 -6.04 -21.99 -12.47
CA ILE A 220 -6.38 -20.56 -12.39
C ILE A 220 -7.43 -20.19 -13.45
N GLY A 221 -7.36 -20.75 -14.66
CA GLY A 221 -8.35 -20.53 -15.69
C GLY A 221 -9.75 -20.98 -15.28
N ASN A 222 -9.85 -22.18 -14.71
CA ASN A 222 -11.10 -22.72 -14.16
C ASN A 222 -11.65 -21.83 -13.03
N MET A 223 -10.78 -21.31 -12.16
CA MET A 223 -11.16 -20.37 -11.10
C MET A 223 -11.72 -19.06 -11.65
N LEU A 224 -11.16 -18.56 -12.75
CA LEU A 224 -11.58 -17.31 -13.39
C LEU A 224 -12.73 -17.48 -14.40
N GLY A 225 -13.20 -18.70 -14.62
CA GLY A 225 -14.18 -19.02 -15.66
C GLY A 225 -13.69 -18.74 -17.08
N LYS A 226 -12.37 -18.81 -17.32
CA LYS A 226 -11.73 -18.50 -18.61
C LYS A 226 -10.65 -19.53 -18.95
N GLU A 227 -10.62 -19.98 -20.19
CA GLU A 227 -9.55 -20.86 -20.66
C GLU A 227 -8.24 -20.08 -20.82
N ILE A 228 -7.17 -20.51 -20.14
CA ILE A 228 -5.83 -19.91 -20.24
C ILE A 228 -4.94 -20.84 -21.07
N LYS A 229 -4.57 -20.42 -22.27
CA LYS A 229 -3.80 -21.22 -23.25
C LYS A 229 -2.29 -21.00 -23.19
N LYS A 230 -1.78 -20.40 -22.12
CA LYS A 230 -0.36 -20.09 -21.95
C LYS A 230 0.11 -20.38 -20.53
N ASN A 231 1.41 -20.67 -20.37
CA ASN A 231 2.07 -20.68 -19.07
C ASN A 231 1.96 -19.29 -18.43
N LEU A 232 1.69 -19.26 -17.13
CA LEU A 232 1.52 -18.03 -16.37
C LEU A 232 2.86 -17.57 -15.79
N SER A 233 3.30 -16.40 -16.20
CA SER A 233 4.51 -15.76 -15.68
C SER A 233 4.20 -14.85 -14.50
N MET A 234 5.20 -14.51 -13.69
CA MET A 234 5.03 -13.54 -12.60
C MET A 234 4.64 -12.15 -13.11
N ALA A 235 5.04 -11.79 -14.35
CA ALA A 235 4.57 -10.58 -15.03
C ALA A 235 3.05 -10.59 -15.27
N ASP A 236 2.46 -11.74 -15.57
CA ASP A 236 1.01 -11.87 -15.77
C ASP A 236 0.23 -11.57 -14.49
N PHE A 237 0.86 -11.74 -13.33
CA PHE A 237 0.28 -11.44 -12.03
C PHE A 237 0.58 -10.04 -11.52
N SER A 238 1.50 -9.28 -12.14
CA SER A 238 1.78 -7.88 -11.75
C SER A 238 0.56 -6.96 -11.83
N ILE A 239 -0.43 -7.32 -12.67
CA ILE A 239 -1.73 -6.64 -12.80
C ILE A 239 -2.65 -6.96 -11.61
N ILE A 240 -2.48 -8.14 -10.99
CA ILE A 240 -3.29 -8.67 -9.89
C ILE A 240 -2.65 -8.35 -8.53
N THR A 241 -1.32 -8.27 -8.45
CA THR A 241 -0.54 -8.00 -7.23
C THR A 241 -0.21 -6.52 -7.02
N SER A 242 -0.78 -5.60 -7.83
CA SER A 242 -0.79 -4.19 -7.43
C SER A 242 -1.44 -4.09 -6.03
N PRO A 243 -0.88 -3.37 -5.03
CA PRO A 243 -1.19 -3.54 -3.60
C PRO A 243 -2.58 -3.00 -3.16
N HIS A 244 -3.58 -3.12 -4.02
CA HIS A 244 -4.69 -2.21 -4.14
C HIS A 244 -6.04 -2.92 -4.35
N ILE A 245 -6.11 -4.22 -4.09
CA ILE A 245 -7.37 -4.96 -4.00
C ILE A 245 -7.70 -5.15 -2.51
N PRO A 246 -8.65 -4.39 -1.93
CA PRO A 246 -9.13 -4.69 -0.59
C PRO A 246 -9.90 -6.02 -0.60
N VAL A 247 -9.46 -6.93 0.25
CA VAL A 247 -10.18 -8.15 0.62
C VAL A 247 -11.40 -7.72 1.43
N SER A 248 -12.57 -7.65 0.77
CA SER A 248 -13.83 -7.50 1.50
C SER A 248 -14.08 -8.79 2.27
N GLN A 249 -14.07 -8.71 3.60
CA GLN A 249 -14.65 -9.74 4.45
C GLN A 249 -16.14 -9.81 4.11
N THR A 250 -16.58 -10.94 3.56
CA THR A 250 -18.00 -11.23 3.33
C THR A 250 -18.69 -11.40 4.68
N HIS A 251 -19.04 -10.29 5.31
CA HIS A 251 -20.22 -10.23 6.14
C HIS A 251 -21.42 -10.12 5.20
N THR A 252 -22.35 -11.07 5.32
CA THR A 252 -23.67 -10.99 4.70
C THR A 252 -24.38 -9.76 5.25
N PHE A 253 -24.34 -8.65 4.51
CA PHE A 253 -25.17 -7.49 4.78
C PHE A 253 -26.56 -7.77 4.22
N ASP A 254 -27.53 -8.01 5.10
CA ASP A 254 -28.93 -8.36 4.76
C ASP A 254 -29.74 -7.21 4.10
N LYS A 255 -29.11 -6.12 3.69
CA LYS A 255 -29.70 -5.04 2.87
C LYS A 255 -28.65 -4.48 1.91
N PRO A 256 -29.03 -4.15 0.66
CA PRO A 256 -28.12 -3.42 -0.23
C PRO A 256 -27.73 -2.09 0.43
N VAL A 257 -26.43 -1.86 0.60
CA VAL A 257 -25.89 -0.63 1.19
C VAL A 257 -26.27 0.53 0.27
N CYS A 258 -27.05 1.48 0.78
CA CYS A 258 -27.42 2.69 0.05
C CYS A 258 -26.15 3.52 -0.24
N SER A 259 -26.12 4.26 -1.34
CA SER A 259 -25.01 5.17 -1.66
C SER A 259 -25.13 6.49 -0.89
N THR A 260 -24.01 7.16 -0.67
CA THR A 260 -23.98 8.49 -0.06
C THR A 260 -24.26 9.59 -1.09
N PRO A 261 -24.68 10.80 -0.66
CA PRO A 261 -24.85 11.94 -1.54
C PRO A 261 -23.60 12.31 -2.38
N SER A 262 -22.39 12.17 -1.84
CA SER A 262 -21.17 12.45 -2.60
C SER A 262 -20.90 11.39 -3.66
N GLU A 263 -21.11 10.11 -3.35
CA GLU A 263 -20.99 9.01 -4.32
C GLU A 263 -21.95 9.18 -5.49
N ILE A 264 -23.22 9.48 -5.20
CA ILE A 264 -24.24 9.70 -6.23
C ILE A 264 -23.93 10.95 -7.05
N THR A 265 -23.49 12.05 -6.40
CA THR A 265 -23.12 13.26 -7.14
C THR A 265 -21.96 13.00 -8.11
N MET A 266 -20.91 12.27 -7.69
CA MET A 266 -19.77 11.97 -8.58
C MET A 266 -20.17 10.99 -9.70
N ARG A 267 -21.03 10.00 -9.41
CA ARG A 267 -21.60 9.11 -10.45
C ARG A 267 -22.40 9.92 -11.47
N TRP A 268 -23.13 10.93 -11.04
CA TRP A 268 -23.88 11.80 -11.95
C TRP A 268 -22.98 12.69 -12.80
N ILE A 269 -21.97 13.33 -12.19
CA ILE A 269 -20.92 14.08 -12.92
C ILE A 269 -20.27 13.19 -14.00
N THR A 270 -19.91 11.96 -13.63
CA THR A 270 -19.31 10.97 -14.54
C THR A 270 -20.27 10.60 -15.67
N THR A 271 -21.55 10.39 -15.35
CA THR A 271 -22.60 10.05 -16.34
C THR A 271 -22.81 11.19 -17.34
N LEU A 272 -22.89 12.43 -16.87
CA LEU A 272 -23.00 13.62 -17.72
C LEU A 272 -21.76 13.81 -18.61
N ALA A 273 -20.55 13.63 -18.05
CA ALA A 273 -19.30 13.70 -18.82
C ALA A 273 -19.26 12.65 -19.94
N ARG A 274 -19.70 11.42 -19.68
CA ARG A 274 -19.85 10.37 -20.71
C ARG A 274 -20.94 10.68 -21.72
N ALA A 275 -22.04 11.30 -21.30
CA ALA A 275 -23.11 11.66 -22.22
C ALA A 275 -22.66 12.72 -23.24
N LEU A 276 -21.75 13.64 -22.86
CA LEU A 276 -21.20 14.64 -23.77
C LEU A 276 -20.40 14.05 -24.94
N THR A 277 -19.78 12.87 -24.76
CA THR A 277 -18.97 12.25 -25.82
C THR A 277 -19.83 11.52 -26.87
N LYS A 278 -21.14 11.38 -26.64
CA LYS A 278 -22.06 10.76 -27.60
C LYS A 278 -22.31 11.68 -28.80
N VAL A 279 -21.99 11.19 -30.00
CA VAL A 279 -22.06 11.93 -31.28
C VAL A 279 -23.51 12.30 -31.66
N GLU A 280 -24.48 11.53 -31.20
CA GLU A 280 -25.91 11.63 -31.56
C GLU A 280 -26.64 12.83 -30.94
N ASN A 281 -26.04 13.48 -29.94
CA ASN A 281 -26.67 14.63 -29.28
C ASN A 281 -26.68 15.87 -30.20
N THR A 282 -27.82 16.55 -30.29
CA THR A 282 -27.90 17.86 -30.95
C THR A 282 -27.08 18.91 -30.19
N GLU A 283 -26.68 20.01 -30.84
CA GLU A 283 -25.93 21.09 -30.18
C GLU A 283 -26.67 21.69 -28.98
N ARG A 284 -28.00 21.79 -29.06
CA ARG A 284 -28.84 22.23 -27.94
C ARG A 284 -28.76 21.25 -26.76
N GLN A 285 -28.78 19.95 -27.02
CA GLN A 285 -28.66 18.91 -25.99
C GLN A 285 -27.25 18.87 -25.39
N LYS A 286 -26.21 18.97 -26.22
CA LYS A 286 -24.82 19.07 -25.74
C LYS A 286 -24.64 20.28 -24.82
N LYS A 287 -25.17 21.44 -25.21
CA LYS A 287 -25.14 22.63 -24.36
C LYS A 287 -25.82 22.40 -23.01
N LEU A 288 -27.03 21.82 -23.01
CA LEU A 288 -27.74 21.49 -21.77
C LEU A 288 -26.92 20.54 -20.88
N ILE A 289 -26.37 19.46 -21.44
CA ILE A 289 -25.57 18.50 -20.67
C ILE A 289 -24.31 19.18 -20.11
N THR A 290 -23.66 20.08 -20.86
CA THR A 290 -22.51 20.87 -20.39
C THR A 290 -22.90 21.78 -19.24
N ASP A 291 -24.03 22.50 -19.37
CA ASP A 291 -24.53 23.40 -18.32
C ASP A 291 -24.84 22.62 -17.04
N LEU A 292 -25.49 21.46 -17.15
CA LEU A 292 -25.75 20.56 -16.02
C LEU A 292 -24.46 20.02 -15.41
N LEU A 293 -23.51 19.56 -16.22
CA LEU A 293 -22.21 19.06 -15.75
C LEU A 293 -21.47 20.14 -14.95
N GLN A 294 -21.44 21.37 -15.45
CA GLN A 294 -20.81 22.48 -14.76
C GLN A 294 -21.54 22.85 -13.47
N ALA A 295 -22.88 22.82 -13.47
CA ALA A 295 -23.67 23.03 -12.27
C ALA A 295 -23.36 21.98 -11.19
N GLN A 296 -23.25 20.70 -11.56
CA GLN A 296 -22.91 19.63 -10.61
C GLN A 296 -21.47 19.74 -10.10
N LYS A 297 -20.51 20.10 -10.95
CA LYS A 297 -19.13 20.40 -10.50
C LYS A 297 -19.09 21.58 -9.53
N ASN A 298 -19.86 22.63 -9.78
CA ASN A 298 -19.95 23.78 -8.88
C ASN A 298 -20.57 23.37 -7.53
N ARG A 299 -21.63 22.53 -7.53
CA ARG A 299 -22.21 21.98 -6.30
C ARG A 299 -21.22 21.13 -5.51
N TRP A 300 -20.39 20.34 -6.20
CA TRP A 300 -19.31 19.57 -5.59
C TRP A 300 -18.30 20.48 -4.87
N LEU A 301 -17.80 21.52 -5.54
CA LEU A 301 -16.85 22.49 -4.98
C LEU A 301 -17.43 23.30 -3.83
N ALA A 302 -18.73 23.65 -3.90
CA ALA A 302 -19.44 24.36 -2.84
C ALA A 302 -19.90 23.44 -1.70
N HIS A 303 -19.69 22.12 -1.83
CA HIS A 303 -20.18 21.08 -0.92
C HIS A 303 -21.68 21.18 -0.63
N ASP A 304 -22.46 21.52 -1.65
CA ASP A 304 -23.92 21.69 -1.55
C ASP A 304 -24.66 20.37 -1.77
N MET A 305 -24.28 19.34 -0.99
CA MET A 305 -24.60 17.92 -1.28
C MET A 305 -25.11 17.12 -0.08
N ASN A 306 -25.95 17.69 0.79
CA ASN A 306 -26.70 16.86 1.75
C ASN A 306 -27.78 16.02 1.02
N LEU A 307 -28.46 15.12 1.75
CA LEU A 307 -29.44 14.20 1.16
C LEU A 307 -30.57 14.94 0.41
N GLU A 308 -31.23 15.87 1.08
CA GLU A 308 -32.34 16.66 0.53
C GLU A 308 -31.94 17.39 -0.75
N LYS A 309 -30.82 18.11 -0.72
CA LYS A 309 -30.33 18.90 -1.85
C LYS A 309 -29.92 18.02 -3.03
N THR A 310 -29.37 16.84 -2.76
CA THR A 310 -28.96 15.90 -3.80
C THR A 310 -30.17 15.31 -4.52
N VAL A 311 -31.19 14.87 -3.77
CA VAL A 311 -32.47 14.42 -4.35
C VAL A 311 -33.10 15.53 -5.19
N LYS A 312 -33.19 16.74 -4.62
CA LYS A 312 -33.77 17.89 -5.34
C LYS A 312 -33.04 18.16 -6.66
N SER A 313 -31.71 18.21 -6.63
CA SER A 313 -30.92 18.52 -7.82
C SER A 313 -31.05 17.45 -8.90
N LEU A 314 -31.07 16.15 -8.56
CA LEU A 314 -31.26 15.09 -9.53
C LEU A 314 -32.66 15.12 -10.16
N THR A 315 -33.67 15.44 -9.37
CA THR A 315 -35.04 15.63 -9.86
C THR A 315 -35.13 16.84 -10.81
N ASP A 316 -34.50 17.96 -10.46
CA ASP A 316 -34.43 19.15 -11.32
C ASP A 316 -33.72 18.85 -12.64
N ASP A 317 -32.56 18.18 -12.59
CA ASP A 317 -31.80 17.75 -13.78
C ASP A 317 -32.62 16.80 -14.65
N SER A 318 -33.29 15.82 -14.05
CA SER A 318 -34.19 14.88 -14.74
C SER A 318 -35.30 15.61 -15.51
N ASN A 319 -35.96 16.57 -14.86
CA ASN A 319 -37.01 17.37 -15.49
C ASN A 319 -36.49 18.21 -16.67
N ALA A 320 -35.30 18.82 -16.51
CA ALA A 320 -34.66 19.59 -17.57
C ALA A 320 -34.29 18.71 -18.78
N LEU A 321 -33.73 17.52 -18.53
CA LEU A 321 -33.36 16.55 -19.55
C LEU A 321 -34.59 16.00 -20.30
N ARG A 322 -35.64 15.62 -19.57
CA ARG A 322 -36.90 15.10 -20.13
C ARG A 322 -37.57 16.14 -21.04
N SER A 323 -37.57 17.40 -20.62
CA SER A 323 -38.12 18.53 -21.40
C SER A 323 -37.35 18.82 -22.69
N ASN A 324 -36.14 18.27 -22.86
CA ASN A 324 -35.31 18.42 -24.07
C ASN A 324 -35.09 17.07 -24.80
N GLY A 325 -35.95 16.08 -24.56
CA GLY A 325 -35.98 14.81 -25.28
C GLY A 325 -34.89 13.80 -24.87
N LEU A 326 -34.17 14.05 -23.78
CA LEU A 326 -33.12 13.15 -23.26
C LEU A 326 -33.70 12.19 -22.20
N ASN A 327 -34.71 11.40 -22.59
CA ASN A 327 -35.50 10.58 -21.66
C ASN A 327 -34.66 9.53 -20.91
N ASP A 328 -33.74 8.84 -21.60
CA ASP A 328 -32.91 7.82 -20.96
C ASP A 328 -32.02 8.42 -19.87
N LEU A 329 -31.38 9.56 -20.18
CA LEU A 329 -30.52 10.27 -19.24
C LEU A 329 -31.34 10.88 -18.09
N ALA A 330 -32.55 11.37 -18.37
CA ALA A 330 -33.49 11.85 -17.35
C ALA A 330 -33.90 10.73 -16.38
N ASN A 331 -34.18 9.53 -16.91
CA ASN A 331 -34.59 8.37 -16.12
C ASN A 331 -33.44 7.79 -15.29
N LEU A 332 -32.18 7.93 -15.73
CA LEU A 332 -31.01 7.60 -14.92
C LEU A 332 -30.87 8.52 -13.69
N ALA A 333 -31.15 9.82 -13.85
CA ALA A 333 -31.12 10.77 -12.73
C ALA A 333 -32.27 10.53 -11.75
N TYR A 334 -33.51 10.46 -12.24
CA TYR A 334 -34.71 10.21 -11.44
C TYR A 334 -35.88 9.69 -12.29
N CYS A 335 -36.56 8.65 -11.81
CA CYS A 335 -37.73 8.06 -12.45
C CYS A 335 -38.89 7.87 -11.44
N GLU A 336 -40.04 8.49 -11.71
CA GLU A 336 -41.19 8.55 -10.78
C GLU A 336 -41.85 7.18 -10.52
N ASN A 337 -41.79 6.26 -11.49
CA ASN A 337 -42.42 4.93 -11.42
C ASN A 337 -41.38 3.78 -11.38
N SER A 338 -40.22 4.03 -10.77
CA SER A 338 -39.08 3.13 -10.85
C SER A 338 -39.29 1.77 -10.15
N THR A 339 -39.06 0.69 -10.92
CA THR A 339 -38.73 -0.67 -10.42
C THR A 339 -37.25 -1.02 -10.70
N ALA A 340 -36.43 -0.05 -11.16
CA ALA A 340 -35.05 -0.23 -11.61
C ALA A 340 -34.13 0.95 -11.21
N THR A 341 -32.91 0.65 -10.76
CA THR A 341 -31.87 1.49 -10.14
C THR A 341 -31.55 2.87 -10.77
N ASP A 342 -32.43 3.89 -10.63
CA ASP A 342 -32.06 5.30 -10.86
C ASP A 342 -31.23 5.85 -9.69
N LEU A 343 -30.52 6.97 -9.90
CA LEU A 343 -29.58 7.51 -8.91
C LEU A 343 -30.25 7.96 -7.60
N VAL A 344 -31.49 8.47 -7.64
CA VAL A 344 -32.24 8.82 -6.43
C VAL A 344 -32.65 7.57 -5.66
N SER A 345 -33.04 6.50 -6.34
CA SER A 345 -33.40 5.21 -5.71
C SER A 345 -32.23 4.54 -4.97
N LEU A 346 -30.98 4.90 -5.30
CA LEU A 346 -29.78 4.41 -4.62
C LEU A 346 -29.46 5.18 -3.32
N LEU A 347 -30.08 6.35 -3.11
CA LEU A 347 -29.94 7.12 -1.87
C LEU A 347 -30.86 6.55 -0.78
N PRO A 348 -30.49 6.70 0.51
CA PRO A 348 -31.40 6.38 1.59
C PRO A 348 -32.62 7.30 1.61
N ARG A 349 -33.73 6.83 2.18
CA ARG A 349 -34.95 7.63 2.34
C ARG A 349 -34.80 8.70 3.42
N ASN A 350 -34.05 8.42 4.48
CA ASN A 350 -33.87 9.31 5.62
C ASN A 350 -32.38 9.53 5.92
N GLU A 351 -32.03 10.70 6.47
CA GLU A 351 -30.66 10.98 6.90
C GLU A 351 -30.16 10.02 7.99
N SER A 352 -31.06 9.45 8.80
CA SER A 352 -30.70 8.46 9.84
C SER A 352 -30.08 7.17 9.28
N ASP A 353 -30.34 6.88 8.00
CA ASP A 353 -29.84 5.69 7.32
C ASP A 353 -28.47 5.96 6.67
N LEU A 354 -27.93 7.18 6.77
CA LEU A 354 -26.57 7.51 6.37
C LEU A 354 -25.58 7.17 7.50
N HIS A 355 -24.87 6.05 7.33
CA HIS A 355 -23.84 5.66 8.27
C HIS A 355 -22.61 6.58 8.18
N LEU A 356 -22.18 7.14 9.32
CA LEU A 356 -21.01 8.02 9.41
C LEU A 356 -19.72 7.35 8.89
N THR A 357 -19.60 6.02 9.00
CA THR A 357 -18.47 5.26 8.46
C THR A 357 -18.40 5.34 6.93
N GLN A 358 -19.55 5.30 6.26
CA GLN A 358 -19.64 5.42 4.81
C GLN A 358 -19.43 6.87 4.36
N LEU A 359 -20.02 7.84 5.06
CA LEU A 359 -19.75 9.26 4.81
C LEU A 359 -18.27 9.61 5.02
N HIS A 360 -17.60 8.96 5.97
CA HIS A 360 -16.17 9.14 6.21
C HIS A 360 -15.29 8.48 5.15
N ASP A 361 -15.75 7.37 4.55
CA ASP A 361 -15.02 6.71 3.48
C ASP A 361 -14.79 7.67 2.31
N ASN A 362 -15.87 8.27 1.79
CA ASN A 362 -15.86 9.35 0.80
C ASN A 362 -14.77 9.20 -0.26
N ILE A 363 -14.74 8.03 -0.91
CA ILE A 363 -13.68 7.62 -1.82
C ILE A 363 -13.38 8.67 -2.89
N TYR A 364 -14.43 9.28 -3.47
CA TYR A 364 -14.29 10.29 -4.52
C TYR A 364 -13.83 11.65 -3.99
N GLY A 365 -14.31 12.08 -2.81
CA GLY A 365 -13.86 13.31 -2.18
C GLY A 365 -12.36 13.25 -1.84
N ARG A 366 -11.93 12.14 -1.22
CA ARG A 366 -10.52 11.93 -0.87
C ARG A 366 -9.62 11.87 -2.09
N TYR A 367 -10.08 11.20 -3.15
CA TYR A 367 -9.35 11.12 -4.40
C TYR A 367 -9.22 12.50 -5.05
N PHE A 368 -10.33 13.23 -5.16
CA PHE A 368 -10.36 14.58 -5.72
C PHE A 368 -9.40 15.53 -5.00
N GLU A 369 -9.49 15.63 -3.67
CA GLU A 369 -8.64 16.53 -2.87
C GLU A 369 -7.17 16.15 -2.94
N SER A 370 -6.86 14.85 -2.97
CA SER A 370 -5.49 14.37 -3.09
C SER A 370 -4.88 14.74 -4.43
N VAL A 371 -5.60 14.54 -5.54
CA VAL A 371 -5.14 14.92 -6.88
C VAL A 371 -5.01 16.43 -7.02
N TRP A 372 -6.02 17.17 -6.54
CA TRP A 372 -6.05 18.63 -6.63
C TRP A 372 -4.81 19.25 -5.98
N ILE A 373 -4.48 18.82 -4.76
CA ILE A 373 -3.32 19.37 -4.05
C ILE A 373 -1.99 18.84 -4.58
N ALA A 374 -1.94 17.59 -5.05
CA ALA A 374 -0.74 17.06 -5.69
C ALA A 374 -0.34 17.84 -6.94
N GLU A 375 -1.31 18.37 -7.69
CA GLU A 375 -1.00 19.20 -8.85
C GLU A 375 -0.24 20.48 -8.46
N PHE A 376 -0.55 21.10 -7.32
CA PHE A 376 0.23 22.24 -6.83
C PHE A 376 1.61 21.85 -6.31
N VAL A 377 1.82 20.62 -5.83
CA VAL A 377 3.16 20.16 -5.44
C VAL A 377 4.01 19.87 -6.67
N ASN A 378 3.41 19.28 -7.71
CA ASN A 378 4.12 19.00 -8.95
C ASN A 378 4.38 20.26 -9.78
N ASN A 379 3.40 21.18 -9.83
CA ASN A 379 3.42 22.40 -10.62
C ASN A 379 3.07 23.63 -9.77
N PRO A 380 3.94 24.01 -8.80
CA PRO A 380 3.66 25.08 -7.86
C PRO A 380 3.61 26.47 -8.52
N PRO A 381 2.64 27.33 -8.17
CA PRO A 381 2.64 28.73 -8.58
C PRO A 381 3.86 29.47 -8.01
N LYS A 382 4.48 30.34 -8.81
CA LYS A 382 5.70 31.07 -8.40
C LYS A 382 5.47 31.94 -7.16
N GLU A 383 4.28 32.51 -7.00
CA GLU A 383 3.92 33.32 -5.83
C GLU A 383 3.91 32.49 -4.54
N VAL A 384 3.49 31.22 -4.61
CA VAL A 384 3.53 30.30 -3.46
C VAL A 384 4.98 29.98 -3.10
N LEU A 385 5.83 29.71 -4.11
CA LEU A 385 7.26 29.49 -3.89
C LEU A 385 7.93 30.70 -3.23
N ASN A 386 7.68 31.91 -3.74
CA ASN A 386 8.22 33.16 -3.20
C ASN A 386 7.78 33.40 -1.74
N VAL A 387 6.51 33.14 -1.44
CA VAL A 387 5.99 33.28 -0.07
C VAL A 387 6.58 32.24 0.87
N MET A 388 6.72 30.98 0.43
CA MET A 388 7.36 29.94 1.25
C MET A 388 8.85 30.23 1.48
N HIS A 389 9.55 30.79 0.49
CA HIS A 389 10.92 31.29 0.66
C HIS A 389 10.99 32.41 1.71
N THR A 390 10.06 33.38 1.65
CA THR A 390 9.98 34.47 2.63
C THR A 390 9.71 33.95 4.04
N ILE A 391 8.81 32.97 4.17
CA ILE A 391 8.51 32.31 5.45
C ILE A 391 9.72 31.56 5.98
N GLY A 392 10.40 30.77 5.13
CA GLY A 392 11.62 30.05 5.47
C GLY A 392 12.72 30.97 6.00
N ASN A 393 12.99 32.08 5.30
CA ASN A 393 13.93 33.10 5.74
C ASN A 393 13.53 33.71 7.10
N GLY A 394 12.27 34.08 7.29
CA GLY A 394 11.80 34.64 8.58
C GLY A 394 11.93 33.65 9.74
N ILE A 395 11.78 32.35 9.50
CA ILE A 395 12.00 31.31 10.51
C ILE A 395 13.50 31.15 10.81
N ALA A 396 14.35 31.19 9.78
CA ALA A 396 15.80 31.18 9.95
C ALA A 396 16.28 32.38 10.78
N ASP A 397 15.77 33.59 10.49
CA ASP A 397 16.05 34.79 11.27
C ASP A 397 15.61 34.64 12.74
N LEU A 398 14.42 34.05 12.96
CA LEU A 398 13.92 33.78 14.32
C LEU A 398 14.86 32.83 15.07
N LEU A 399 15.37 31.78 14.42
CA LEU A 399 16.34 30.86 15.00
C LEU A 399 17.68 31.55 15.30
N GLU A 400 18.23 32.30 14.34
CA GLU A 400 19.53 32.96 14.47
C GLU A 400 19.52 34.10 15.50
N SER A 401 18.37 34.71 15.76
CA SER A 401 18.22 35.71 16.84
C SER A 401 18.36 35.12 18.26
N GLN A 402 18.34 33.80 18.41
CA GLN A 402 18.50 33.14 19.71
C GLN A 402 19.97 32.97 20.09
N THR A 403 20.25 32.67 21.37
CA THR A 403 21.61 32.31 21.81
C THR A 403 22.06 30.97 21.22
N ASP A 404 23.38 30.76 21.07
CA ASP A 404 23.92 29.50 20.54
C ASP A 404 23.42 28.25 21.29
N SER A 405 23.29 28.33 22.61
CA SER A 405 22.74 27.24 23.44
C SER A 405 21.29 26.92 23.09
N THR A 406 20.46 27.95 22.91
CA THR A 406 19.07 27.79 22.49
C THR A 406 18.98 27.25 21.07
N GLN A 407 19.79 27.78 20.14
CA GLN A 407 19.85 27.29 18.77
C GLN A 407 20.20 25.80 18.72
N ARG A 408 21.24 25.38 19.46
CA ARG A 408 21.64 23.97 19.57
C ARG A 408 20.52 23.09 20.08
N THR A 409 19.85 23.51 21.16
CA THR A 409 18.74 22.74 21.74
C THR A 409 17.59 22.56 20.74
N LEU A 410 17.27 23.62 19.99
CA LEU A 410 16.19 23.58 18.99
C LEU A 410 16.56 22.73 17.77
N VAL A 411 17.80 22.81 17.30
CA VAL A 411 18.31 21.98 16.20
C VAL A 411 18.30 20.51 16.59
N GLU A 412 18.84 20.15 17.76
CA GLU A 412 18.83 18.78 18.28
C GLU A 412 17.40 18.25 18.49
N TYR A 413 16.49 19.11 18.96
CA TYR A 413 15.07 18.75 19.07
C TYR A 413 14.46 18.45 17.70
N LEU A 414 14.74 19.29 16.69
CA LEU A 414 14.23 19.10 15.34
C LEU A 414 14.77 17.81 14.72
N GLN A 415 16.08 17.52 14.82
CA GLN A 415 16.68 16.29 14.30
C GLN A 415 15.98 15.04 14.85
N LYS A 416 15.77 14.97 16.18
CA LYS A 416 15.03 13.87 16.83
C LYS A 416 13.60 13.72 16.32
N ARG A 417 12.94 14.83 15.98
CA ARG A 417 11.57 14.80 15.42
C ARG A 417 11.53 14.35 13.97
N ILE A 418 12.57 14.60 13.19
CA ILE A 418 12.68 14.16 11.80
C ILE A 418 13.02 12.67 11.72
N GLU A 419 13.95 12.21 12.56
CA GLU A 419 14.37 10.80 12.60
C GLU A 419 13.18 9.85 12.85
N GLY A 420 12.25 10.23 13.73
CA GLY A 420 11.03 9.46 14.00
C GLY A 420 9.84 9.75 13.08
N ASP A 421 10.00 10.58 12.03
CA ASP A 421 8.89 11.06 11.18
C ASP A 421 9.34 11.26 9.72
N ILE A 422 10.03 10.24 9.18
CA ILE A 422 10.53 10.21 7.80
C ILE A 422 9.36 10.26 6.81
N ARG A 423 9.47 11.08 5.75
CA ARG A 423 8.43 11.21 4.72
C ARG A 423 8.87 10.69 3.35
N PHE A 424 7.90 10.19 2.58
CA PHE A 424 8.09 9.62 1.25
C PHE A 424 8.74 10.57 0.24
N TRP A 425 8.66 11.89 0.48
CA TRP A 425 9.20 12.94 -0.38
C TRP A 425 10.56 13.48 0.08
N PHE A 426 11.15 12.96 1.16
CA PHE A 426 12.46 13.45 1.65
C PHE A 426 13.57 13.32 0.61
N ASN A 427 13.52 12.30 -0.24
CA ASN A 427 14.47 12.13 -1.34
C ASN A 427 14.33 13.18 -2.46
N GLN A 428 13.27 13.99 -2.44
CA GLN A 428 13.06 15.11 -3.37
C GLN A 428 13.59 16.44 -2.83
N VAL A 429 14.08 16.49 -1.58
CA VAL A 429 14.58 17.71 -0.96
C VAL A 429 16.01 17.52 -0.48
N ASP A 430 16.94 18.15 -1.20
CA ASP A 430 18.37 18.07 -0.90
C ASP A 430 18.69 18.56 0.50
N GLY A 431 19.42 17.73 1.26
CA GLY A 431 19.95 18.09 2.56
C GLY A 431 19.08 17.72 3.77
N VAL A 432 17.85 17.21 3.59
CA VAL A 432 17.02 16.78 4.74
C VAL A 432 17.64 15.60 5.48
N SER A 433 18.09 14.57 4.76
CA SER A 433 18.79 13.41 5.35
C SER A 433 20.14 13.79 5.96
N GLN A 434 20.90 14.65 5.28
CA GLN A 434 22.19 15.16 5.79
C GLN A 434 21.99 15.96 7.08
N PHE A 435 20.94 16.77 7.14
CA PHE A 435 20.57 17.51 8.34
C PHE A 435 20.28 16.56 9.51
N SER A 436 19.49 15.49 9.31
CA SER A 436 19.18 14.55 10.39
C SER A 436 20.40 13.82 10.96
N GLU A 437 21.43 13.58 10.14
CA GLU A 437 22.61 12.78 10.52
C GLU A 437 23.80 13.62 11.00
N SER A 438 23.82 14.92 10.70
CA SER A 438 24.94 15.81 10.98
C SER A 438 25.08 16.20 12.46
N ALA A 439 26.32 16.45 12.90
CA ALA A 439 26.63 16.95 14.24
C ALA A 439 26.65 18.49 14.28
N TRP A 440 26.49 19.06 15.48
CA TRP A 440 26.69 20.50 15.70
C TRP A 440 28.16 20.91 15.44
N PRO A 441 28.45 22.07 14.82
CA PRO A 441 27.53 23.12 14.34
C PRO A 441 27.03 22.90 12.90
N GLU A 442 27.46 21.86 12.20
CA GLU A 442 27.08 21.63 10.80
C GLU A 442 25.57 21.43 10.63
N SER A 443 24.91 20.79 11.58
CA SER A 443 23.44 20.65 11.59
C SER A 443 22.72 22.00 11.58
N LYS A 444 23.25 23.03 12.26
CA LYS A 444 22.72 24.40 12.16
C LYS A 444 22.87 24.94 10.74
N ASN A 445 24.05 24.83 10.15
CA ASN A 445 24.31 25.33 8.80
C ASN A 445 23.38 24.68 7.76
N LEU A 446 23.19 23.36 7.85
CA LEU A 446 22.29 22.61 7.00
C LEU A 446 20.82 23.03 7.20
N LEU A 447 20.37 23.24 8.43
CA LEU A 447 19.02 23.74 8.69
C LEU A 447 18.81 25.14 8.10
N LEU A 448 19.77 26.05 8.31
CA LEU A 448 19.69 27.39 7.74
C LEU A 448 19.68 27.35 6.22
N LYS A 449 20.48 26.45 5.61
CA LYS A 449 20.44 26.22 4.17
C LYS A 449 19.07 25.72 3.70
N LEU A 450 18.49 24.73 4.37
CA LEU A 450 17.14 24.22 4.07
C LEU A 450 16.06 25.31 4.16
N LEU A 451 16.17 26.23 5.12
CA LEU A 451 15.21 27.31 5.33
C LEU A 451 15.41 28.51 4.39
N ARG A 452 16.66 28.82 4.01
CA ARG A 452 17.03 30.03 3.26
C ARG A 452 17.22 29.81 1.76
N ASN A 453 17.48 28.58 1.33
CA ASN A 453 17.67 28.26 -0.08
C ASN A 453 16.49 28.75 -0.94
N GLU A 454 16.78 29.11 -2.18
CA GLU A 454 15.73 29.42 -3.14
C GLU A 454 14.77 28.23 -3.24
N ILE A 455 13.47 28.51 -3.13
CA ILE A 455 12.42 27.51 -3.30
C ILE A 455 12.03 27.50 -4.77
N THR A 456 12.41 26.44 -5.46
CA THR A 456 12.28 26.26 -6.92
C THR A 456 11.20 25.25 -7.30
N ASN A 457 10.83 24.35 -6.38
CA ASN A 457 9.82 23.31 -6.62
C ASN A 457 8.87 23.12 -5.43
N GLY A 458 7.84 22.29 -5.61
CA GLY A 458 6.81 22.10 -4.61
C GLY A 458 7.25 21.24 -3.42
N PHE A 459 8.24 20.37 -3.59
CA PHE A 459 8.78 19.57 -2.48
C PHE A 459 9.56 20.45 -1.49
N GLU A 460 10.39 21.35 -1.99
CA GLU A 460 11.04 22.40 -1.18
C GLU A 460 9.99 23.30 -0.51
N SER A 461 8.89 23.61 -1.22
CA SER A 461 7.78 24.40 -0.70
C SER A 461 7.10 23.74 0.50
N ILE A 462 6.80 22.42 0.44
CA ILE A 462 6.19 21.69 1.56
C ILE A 462 7.17 21.35 2.69
N ALA A 463 8.49 21.37 2.42
CA ALA A 463 9.50 21.19 3.45
C ALA A 463 9.50 22.34 4.47
N ILE A 464 9.24 23.58 4.04
CA ILE A 464 9.17 24.75 4.92
C ILE A 464 8.16 24.56 6.06
N PRO A 465 6.85 24.32 5.82
CA PRO A 465 5.90 24.09 6.91
C PRO A 465 6.20 22.82 7.71
N TYR A 466 6.75 21.76 7.10
CA TYR A 466 7.17 20.56 7.82
C TYR A 466 8.22 20.87 8.90
N LEU A 467 9.29 21.60 8.53
CA LEU A 467 10.36 22.02 9.43
C LEU A 467 9.87 23.04 10.46
N ALA A 468 9.12 24.05 10.00
CA ALA A 468 8.60 25.14 10.82
C ALA A 468 7.75 24.66 11.99
N VAL A 469 6.82 23.72 11.73
CA VAL A 469 5.92 23.20 12.76
C VAL A 469 6.69 22.42 13.83
N LYS A 470 7.66 21.60 13.42
CA LYS A 470 8.49 20.83 14.35
C LYS A 470 9.42 21.73 15.16
N LEU A 471 10.02 22.74 14.52
CA LEU A 471 10.84 23.73 15.20
C LEU A 471 10.03 24.54 16.21
N PHE A 472 8.82 24.98 15.83
CA PHE A 472 7.89 25.67 16.72
C PHE A 472 7.54 24.84 17.95
N ASN A 473 7.30 23.53 17.78
CA ASN A 473 7.06 22.64 18.91
C ASN A 473 8.28 22.58 19.87
N GLY A 474 9.50 22.74 19.35
CA GLY A 474 10.73 22.84 20.14
C GLY A 474 10.79 24.09 21.01
N PHE A 475 10.16 25.20 20.61
CA PHE A 475 10.12 26.44 21.42
C PHE A 475 9.47 26.23 22.79
N SER A 476 8.59 25.24 22.93
CA SER A 476 8.01 24.85 24.24
C SER A 476 9.06 24.42 25.27
N GLN A 477 10.23 23.96 24.82
CA GLN A 477 11.32 23.46 25.66
C GLN A 477 12.17 24.58 26.26
N ILE A 478 12.02 25.82 25.78
CA ILE A 478 12.85 26.95 26.18
C ILE A 478 11.96 27.99 26.86
N ASP A 479 12.24 28.32 28.12
CA ASP A 479 11.34 29.13 28.95
C ASP A 479 11.04 30.52 28.37
N ASN A 480 12.04 31.21 27.83
CA ASN A 480 11.85 32.55 27.24
C ASN A 480 10.95 32.50 25.99
N LEU A 481 11.12 31.48 25.14
CA LEU A 481 10.31 31.30 23.93
C LEU A 481 8.90 30.81 24.26
N ARG A 482 8.75 29.85 25.17
CA ARG A 482 7.45 29.37 25.66
C ARG A 482 6.61 30.51 26.25
N ASN A 483 7.25 31.49 26.89
CA ASN A 483 6.61 32.65 27.50
C ASN A 483 6.50 33.86 26.57
N ALA A 484 7.00 33.79 25.34
CA ALA A 484 6.87 34.88 24.38
C ALA A 484 5.39 35.11 24.03
N VAL A 485 4.98 36.39 23.96
CA VAL A 485 3.58 36.79 23.74
C VAL A 485 3.02 36.19 22.45
N TRP A 486 3.80 36.22 21.37
CA TRP A 486 3.40 35.66 20.07
C TRP A 486 3.21 34.13 20.15
N TYR A 487 4.09 33.41 20.86
CA TYR A 487 3.98 31.95 21.04
C TYR A 487 2.72 31.59 21.86
N GLN A 488 2.43 32.33 22.92
CA GLN A 488 1.23 32.14 23.73
C GLN A 488 -0.05 32.46 22.95
N LYS A 489 -0.05 33.52 22.13
CA LYS A 489 -1.16 33.90 21.25
C LYS A 489 -1.51 32.79 20.26
N ILE A 490 -0.51 32.13 19.66
CA ILE A 490 -0.73 31.01 18.74
C ILE A 490 -1.32 29.80 19.46
N ASN A 491 -0.83 29.49 20.67
CA ASN A 491 -1.29 28.34 21.44
C ASN A 491 -2.63 28.54 22.15
N SER A 492 -3.08 29.79 22.36
CA SER A 492 -4.37 30.06 23.00
C SER A 492 -5.54 29.55 22.15
N ASN A 493 -5.55 29.86 20.84
CA ASN A 493 -6.54 29.36 19.89
C ASN A 493 -6.51 27.82 19.79
N TYR A 494 -5.31 27.24 19.82
CA TYR A 494 -5.15 25.79 19.79
C TYR A 494 -5.82 25.10 20.99
N LYS A 495 -5.68 25.68 22.19
CA LYS A 495 -6.28 25.16 23.43
C LYS A 495 -7.78 25.40 23.51
N SER A 496 -8.25 26.59 23.17
CA SER A 496 -9.66 26.98 23.35
C SER A 496 -10.59 26.48 22.26
N MET A 497 -10.13 26.42 21.00
CA MET A 497 -10.96 26.10 19.84
C MET A 497 -10.61 24.75 19.22
N LEU A 498 -9.32 24.50 18.93
CA LEU A 498 -8.97 23.32 18.13
C LEU A 498 -9.03 22.03 18.95
N THR A 499 -8.43 22.00 20.14
CA THR A 499 -8.35 20.79 20.97
C THR A 499 -9.73 20.20 21.30
N PRO A 500 -10.74 21.00 21.71
CA PRO A 500 -12.09 20.48 21.98
C PRO A 500 -12.80 19.90 20.74
N HIS A 501 -12.47 20.41 19.54
CA HIS A 501 -13.16 20.09 18.30
C HIS A 501 -12.36 19.21 17.32
N ARG A 502 -11.14 18.79 17.69
CA ARG A 502 -10.24 17.99 16.85
C ARG A 502 -10.80 16.62 16.47
N GLY A 503 -11.47 15.97 17.42
CA GLY A 503 -12.30 14.79 17.14
C GLY A 503 -11.66 13.54 16.58
N ARG A 504 -10.41 13.23 16.92
CA ARG A 504 -9.69 12.05 16.43
C ARG A 504 -9.32 11.03 17.51
N THR A 505 -9.30 9.75 17.17
CA THR A 505 -8.78 8.69 18.05
C THR A 505 -7.29 8.90 18.26
N GLY A 506 -6.79 8.53 19.45
CA GLY A 506 -5.36 8.59 19.79
C GLY A 506 -4.70 7.21 19.78
N ALA A 507 -5.25 6.25 19.04
CA ALA A 507 -4.80 4.87 19.08
C ALA A 507 -3.67 4.61 18.08
N THR A 508 -2.62 3.96 18.57
CA THR A 508 -1.53 3.35 17.80
C THR A 508 -2.06 2.17 16.96
N PRO A 509 -1.94 2.18 15.62
CA PRO A 509 -2.11 1.00 14.80
C PRO A 509 -0.75 0.34 14.54
N ASN A 510 -0.75 -0.97 14.27
CA ASN A 510 0.34 -1.66 13.55
C ASN A 510 0.71 -0.82 12.33
N ASN A 511 1.85 -0.10 12.38
CA ASN A 511 2.25 0.99 11.48
C ASN A 511 1.81 0.75 10.02
N PRO A 512 0.65 1.26 9.59
CA PRO A 512 0.22 1.14 8.22
C PRO A 512 1.08 2.10 7.42
N VAL A 513 1.91 1.54 6.54
CA VAL A 513 2.84 2.29 5.70
C VAL A 513 2.37 2.26 4.25
N SER A 514 2.65 3.32 3.50
CA SER A 514 2.25 3.42 2.10
C SER A 514 3.23 4.29 1.31
N PRO A 515 3.57 3.92 0.05
CA PRO A 515 4.31 4.76 -0.87
C PRO A 515 3.34 5.68 -1.65
N ALA A 516 2.49 6.40 -0.92
CA ALA A 516 1.44 7.23 -1.52
C ALA A 516 1.27 8.54 -0.76
N ALA A 517 0.90 9.57 -1.51
CA ALA A 517 0.56 10.89 -1.01
C ALA A 517 -0.96 11.09 -0.88
N GLY A 518 -1.37 12.21 -0.29
CA GLY A 518 -2.77 12.59 -0.17
C GLY A 518 -3.48 11.95 1.03
N ILE A 519 -4.81 12.02 1.02
CA ILE A 519 -5.69 11.65 2.15
C ILE A 519 -6.54 10.41 1.90
N THR A 520 -6.22 9.64 0.85
CA THR A 520 -6.83 8.33 0.61
C THR A 520 -6.52 7.38 1.77
N LEU A 521 -7.54 6.60 2.16
CA LEU A 521 -7.44 5.61 3.24
C LEU A 521 -6.69 4.36 2.74
N GLY A 522 -6.10 3.59 3.66
CA GLY A 522 -5.27 2.44 3.30
C GLY A 522 -5.98 1.33 2.49
N HIS A 523 -7.30 1.23 2.58
CA HIS A 523 -8.11 0.28 1.78
C HIS A 523 -8.59 0.87 0.45
N GLN A 524 -8.36 2.15 0.20
CA GLN A 524 -8.70 2.82 -1.06
C GLN A 524 -7.51 2.77 -2.02
N LEU A 525 -7.80 2.85 -3.32
CA LEU A 525 -6.76 2.99 -4.32
C LEU A 525 -6.05 4.33 -4.09
N ALA A 526 -4.72 4.31 -4.07
CA ALA A 526 -3.95 5.54 -3.91
C ALA A 526 -4.27 6.52 -5.06
N ALA A 527 -4.59 7.75 -4.70
CA ALA A 527 -4.83 8.83 -5.67
C ALA A 527 -3.53 9.37 -6.27
N VAL A 528 -2.45 9.28 -5.49
CA VAL A 528 -1.13 9.81 -5.83
C VAL A 528 -0.11 8.79 -5.32
N SER A 529 0.53 8.11 -6.25
CA SER A 529 1.60 7.15 -5.97
C SER A 529 2.54 7.14 -7.17
N GLU A 530 3.82 7.34 -6.90
CA GLU A 530 4.87 7.41 -7.91
C GLU A 530 5.97 6.40 -7.56
N SER A 531 6.69 5.91 -8.57
CA SER A 531 7.71 4.87 -8.40
C SER A 531 8.87 5.26 -7.47
N TRP A 532 9.13 6.56 -7.32
CA TRP A 532 10.19 7.09 -6.45
C TRP A 532 9.75 7.23 -4.98
N MET A 533 8.45 7.10 -4.67
CA MET A 533 7.93 7.28 -3.31
C MET A 533 8.35 6.11 -2.42
N THR A 534 8.96 6.43 -1.28
CA THR A 534 9.31 5.42 -0.29
C THR A 534 8.11 5.06 0.58
N ILE A 535 8.11 3.84 1.10
CA ILE A 535 7.09 3.35 2.04
C ILE A 535 7.26 4.08 3.38
N THR A 536 6.31 4.93 3.77
CA THR A 536 6.36 5.66 5.04
C THR A 536 5.03 5.60 5.80
N ASP A 537 5.10 5.85 7.11
CA ASP A 537 3.92 6.24 7.90
C ASP A 537 3.52 7.67 7.48
N ARG A 538 2.23 7.87 7.24
CA ARG A 538 1.64 9.20 7.06
C ARG A 538 0.39 9.37 7.93
N PRO A 539 0.08 10.61 8.36
CA PRO A 539 -1.01 10.85 9.31
C PRO A 539 -2.38 10.26 8.90
N ALA A 540 -2.73 10.24 7.62
CA ALA A 540 -3.99 9.72 7.10
C ALA A 540 -4.15 8.19 7.25
N LEU A 541 -3.05 7.47 7.46
CA LEU A 541 -3.08 6.03 7.74
C LEU A 541 -3.24 5.74 9.24
N HIS A 542 -2.80 6.68 10.08
CA HIS A 542 -2.78 6.54 11.53
C HIS A 542 -4.02 7.14 12.21
N TYR A 543 -4.33 8.40 11.92
CA TYR A 543 -5.40 9.13 12.60
C TYR A 543 -6.76 8.79 11.98
N LYS A 544 -7.74 8.54 12.85
CA LYS A 544 -9.13 8.34 12.45
C LYS A 544 -10.05 9.27 13.25
N PRO A 545 -11.09 9.83 12.64
CA PRO A 545 -12.11 10.56 13.39
C PRO A 545 -12.84 9.64 14.39
N ARG A 546 -13.25 10.21 15.53
CA ARG A 546 -14.09 9.55 16.53
C ARG A 546 -15.55 9.58 16.09
N LEU A 547 -15.92 8.70 15.16
CA LEU A 547 -17.28 8.66 14.60
C LEU A 547 -18.36 8.36 15.65
N ASN A 548 -18.00 7.75 16.78
CA ASN A 548 -18.90 7.51 17.91
C ASN A 548 -19.17 8.74 18.80
N LYS A 549 -18.43 9.85 18.61
CA LYS A 549 -18.62 11.09 19.34
C LYS A 549 -19.09 12.18 18.38
N LYS A 550 -20.27 12.74 18.63
CA LYS A 550 -20.79 13.84 17.82
C LYS A 550 -19.95 15.09 18.03
N ILE A 551 -19.13 15.42 17.05
CA ILE A 551 -18.28 16.62 17.03
C ILE A 551 -18.74 17.45 15.85
N THR A 552 -19.26 18.65 16.13
CA THR A 552 -20.01 19.46 15.15
C THR A 552 -19.24 19.67 13.85
N PRO A 553 -17.97 20.14 13.84
CA PRO A 553 -17.24 20.33 12.58
C PRO A 553 -17.12 19.06 11.73
N MET A 554 -16.85 17.92 12.37
CA MET A 554 -16.76 16.62 11.68
C MET A 554 -18.11 16.20 11.13
N HIS A 555 -19.17 16.26 11.93
CA HIS A 555 -20.51 15.84 11.52
C HIS A 555 -21.03 16.71 10.37
N THR A 556 -20.85 18.02 10.47
CA THR A 556 -21.24 18.99 9.45
C THR A 556 -20.47 18.76 8.14
N ALA A 557 -19.16 18.52 8.20
CA ALA A 557 -18.36 18.19 7.02
C ALA A 557 -18.86 16.90 6.33
N LEU A 558 -19.01 15.81 7.09
CA LEU A 558 -19.43 14.51 6.57
C LEU A 558 -20.83 14.56 5.94
N GLN A 559 -21.78 15.26 6.56
CA GLN A 559 -23.14 15.43 6.01
C GLN A 559 -23.19 16.24 4.71
N ASN A 560 -22.21 17.12 4.48
CA ASN A 560 -22.09 17.89 3.24
C ASN A 560 -21.18 17.20 2.20
N GLY A 561 -20.84 15.92 2.41
CA GLY A 561 -20.06 15.13 1.46
C GLY A 561 -18.58 15.51 1.43
N ILE A 562 -18.05 16.09 2.51
CA ILE A 562 -16.65 16.51 2.60
C ILE A 562 -15.81 15.44 3.31
N PRO A 563 -14.64 15.05 2.76
CA PRO A 563 -13.66 14.23 3.46
C PRO A 563 -13.22 14.85 4.78
N TYR A 564 -13.20 14.02 5.82
CA TYR A 564 -12.62 14.35 7.11
C TYR A 564 -11.49 13.38 7.39
N SER A 565 -10.24 13.85 7.35
CA SER A 565 -9.06 12.98 7.36
C SER A 565 -8.62 12.67 8.79
N ALA A 566 -7.97 13.63 9.45
CA ALA A 566 -7.33 13.41 10.74
C ALA A 566 -7.91 14.24 11.88
N GLY A 567 -8.81 15.19 11.61
CA GLY A 567 -9.26 16.21 12.56
C GLY A 567 -8.83 17.61 12.18
N ILE A 568 -9.38 18.62 12.86
CA ILE A 568 -9.01 20.03 12.67
C ILE A 568 -7.49 20.23 12.82
N SER A 569 -6.89 20.98 11.89
CA SER A 569 -5.44 21.05 11.69
C SER A 569 -4.70 21.95 12.69
N GLY A 570 -4.03 21.33 13.65
CA GLY A 570 -3.11 22.01 14.57
C GLY A 570 -1.92 22.68 13.90
N SER A 571 -1.32 22.00 12.92
CA SER A 571 -0.17 22.53 12.18
C SER A 571 -0.56 23.75 11.33
N THR A 572 -1.78 23.79 10.79
CA THR A 572 -2.30 24.99 10.12
C THR A 572 -2.38 26.18 11.07
N ASN A 573 -2.86 25.98 12.31
CA ASN A 573 -2.87 27.04 13.33
C ASN A 573 -1.45 27.52 13.67
N ILE A 574 -0.50 26.59 13.82
CA ILE A 574 0.90 26.96 14.06
C ILE A 574 1.44 27.80 12.90
N MET A 575 1.27 27.35 11.66
CA MET A 575 1.78 28.04 10.48
C MET A 575 1.14 29.41 10.26
N LEU A 576 -0.18 29.53 10.34
CA LEU A 576 -0.86 30.82 10.23
C LEU A 576 -0.45 31.75 11.39
N GLY A 577 -0.23 31.20 12.57
CA GLY A 577 0.36 31.91 13.70
C GLY A 577 1.75 32.49 13.41
N ILE A 578 2.65 31.67 12.87
CA ILE A 578 4.00 32.08 12.45
C ILE A 578 3.91 33.16 11.38
N VAL A 579 3.08 32.97 10.35
CA VAL A 579 2.88 33.97 9.29
C VAL A 579 2.36 35.29 9.86
N SER A 580 1.41 35.26 10.79
CA SER A 580 0.91 36.46 11.47
C SER A 580 2.05 37.20 12.18
N HIS A 581 2.86 36.47 12.94
CA HIS A 581 4.00 37.03 13.66
C HIS A 581 5.06 37.63 12.71
N LEU A 582 5.45 36.92 11.66
CA LEU A 582 6.41 37.41 10.67
C LEU A 582 5.93 38.68 9.96
N ARG A 583 4.62 38.77 9.66
CA ARG A 583 4.02 39.98 9.11
C ARG A 583 4.00 41.14 10.11
N GLU A 584 3.73 40.85 11.40
CA GLU A 584 3.86 41.85 12.48
C GLU A 584 5.31 42.35 12.60
N GLN A 585 6.32 41.55 12.21
CA GLN A 585 7.72 41.96 12.09
C GLN A 585 8.07 42.70 10.79
N GLY A 586 7.09 42.97 9.92
CA GLY A 586 7.26 43.73 8.68
C GLY A 586 7.58 42.91 7.45
N LEU A 587 7.59 41.57 7.51
CA LEU A 587 7.79 40.74 6.32
C LEU A 587 6.57 40.83 5.39
N ASN A 588 6.83 41.06 4.10
CA ASN A 588 5.79 41.14 3.07
C ASN A 588 5.33 39.73 2.65
N ILE A 589 4.43 39.14 3.44
CA ILE A 589 3.85 37.83 3.17
C ILE A 589 2.37 37.98 2.79
N ASN A 590 2.03 37.57 1.57
CA ASN A 590 0.63 37.48 1.16
C ASN A 590 -0.05 36.28 1.86
N PRO A 591 -1.13 36.50 2.63
CA PRO A 591 -1.77 35.45 3.40
C PRO A 591 -2.44 34.37 2.54
N ASN A 592 -2.93 34.69 1.34
CA ASN A 592 -3.62 33.74 0.48
C ASN A 592 -2.62 32.71 -0.05
N PHE A 593 -1.48 33.17 -0.61
CA PHE A 593 -0.42 32.26 -1.08
C PHE A 593 0.23 31.47 0.06
N ALA A 594 0.34 32.06 1.27
CA ALA A 594 0.78 31.32 2.44
C ALA A 594 -0.19 30.19 2.80
N LEU A 595 -1.51 30.45 2.77
CA LEU A 595 -2.53 29.44 3.03
C LEU A 595 -2.48 28.29 2.01
N LEU A 596 -2.26 28.60 0.72
CA LEU A 596 -2.10 27.56 -0.31
C LEU A 596 -0.88 26.67 -0.07
N GLY A 597 0.30 27.25 0.22
CA GLY A 597 1.50 26.44 0.50
C GLY A 597 1.38 25.63 1.81
N ILE A 598 0.66 26.14 2.81
CA ILE A 598 0.31 25.35 4.01
C ILE A 598 -0.59 24.18 3.59
N MET A 599 -1.62 24.43 2.80
CA MET A 599 -2.55 23.40 2.33
C MET A 599 -1.87 22.32 1.49
N MET A 600 -0.88 22.72 0.66
CA MET A 600 -0.01 21.80 -0.10
C MET A 600 0.63 20.77 0.83
N PHE A 601 1.33 21.23 1.87
CA PHE A 601 1.94 20.33 2.85
C PHE A 601 0.90 19.48 3.58
N MET A 602 -0.14 20.12 4.13
CA MET A 602 -1.11 19.45 4.98
C MET A 602 -1.85 18.32 4.26
N THR A 603 -2.19 18.49 2.98
CA THR A 603 -2.97 17.51 2.22
C THR A 603 -2.07 16.52 1.51
N TYR A 604 -0.99 16.97 0.86
CA TYR A 604 -0.09 16.10 0.10
C TYR A 604 0.66 15.11 0.99
N ASP A 605 1.16 15.55 2.15
CA ASP A 605 1.78 14.66 3.16
C ASP A 605 0.76 13.67 3.75
N GLY A 606 -0.53 13.87 3.49
CA GLY A 606 -1.62 13.06 4.02
C GLY A 606 -1.99 13.40 5.45
N GLY A 607 -1.77 14.63 5.86
CA GLY A 607 -2.19 15.16 7.15
C GLY A 607 -3.71 15.33 7.26
N HIS A 608 -4.28 16.13 6.37
CA HIS A 608 -5.56 16.79 6.55
C HIS A 608 -6.25 17.05 5.20
N SER A 609 -7.58 17.10 5.16
CA SER A 609 -8.30 17.61 3.99
C SER A 609 -8.13 19.12 3.85
N PRO A 610 -8.27 19.68 2.63
CA PRO A 610 -8.38 21.13 2.43
C PRO A 610 -9.46 21.76 3.30
N HIS A 611 -10.58 21.06 3.55
CA HIS A 611 -11.60 21.53 4.47
C HIS A 611 -11.08 21.75 5.90
N GLU A 612 -10.33 20.80 6.46
CA GLU A 612 -9.78 20.92 7.82
C GLU A 612 -8.77 22.09 7.94
N VAL A 613 -8.04 22.38 6.86
CA VAL A 613 -7.16 23.54 6.73
C VAL A 613 -7.98 24.84 6.70
N LEU A 614 -9.00 24.91 5.83
CA LEU A 614 -9.85 26.10 5.68
C LEU A 614 -10.71 26.37 6.92
N TRP A 615 -11.20 25.34 7.60
CA TRP A 615 -11.92 25.48 8.85
C TRP A 615 -11.04 26.16 9.91
N THR A 616 -9.77 25.77 9.97
CA THR A 616 -8.78 26.39 10.87
C THR A 616 -8.50 27.84 10.46
N ALA A 617 -8.31 28.09 9.16
CA ALA A 617 -8.08 29.43 8.63
C ALA A 617 -9.26 30.37 8.91
N ASN A 618 -10.50 29.87 8.85
CA ASN A 618 -11.71 30.63 9.16
C ASN A 618 -11.78 31.12 10.63
N GLN A 619 -10.99 30.53 11.54
CA GLN A 619 -10.88 31.04 12.92
C GLN A 619 -10.02 32.31 13.02
N TYR A 620 -9.23 32.63 11.98
CA TYR A 620 -8.41 33.82 11.95
C TYR A 620 -9.19 35.00 11.35
N GLY A 621 -9.42 36.02 12.18
CA GLY A 621 -10.08 37.26 11.77
C GLY A 621 -9.11 38.42 11.53
N PRO A 622 -9.61 39.59 11.08
CA PRO A 622 -8.80 40.72 10.64
C PRO A 622 -7.74 41.19 11.64
N LYS A 623 -8.00 40.99 12.95
CA LYS A 623 -7.07 41.29 14.05
C LYS A 623 -5.78 40.47 14.03
N ALA A 624 -5.77 39.31 13.38
CA ALA A 624 -4.58 38.50 13.14
C ALA A 624 -3.91 38.82 11.79
N GLY A 625 -4.37 39.87 11.09
CA GLY A 625 -3.93 40.26 9.76
C GLY A 625 -4.53 39.42 8.63
N PHE A 626 -5.47 38.53 8.94
CA PHE A 626 -6.13 37.64 7.99
C PHE A 626 -7.61 37.95 7.93
N ASP A 627 -8.19 38.23 6.76
CA ASP A 627 -9.65 38.29 6.61
C ASP A 627 -10.15 37.15 5.73
N PHE A 628 -9.86 35.91 6.17
CA PHE A 628 -10.30 34.72 5.46
C PHE A 628 -11.79 34.47 5.62
N SER A 629 -12.38 34.85 6.76
CA SER A 629 -13.80 34.61 7.02
C SER A 629 -14.73 35.27 6.01
N ALA A 630 -14.40 36.49 5.55
CA ALA A 630 -15.17 37.17 4.51
C ALA A 630 -15.02 36.53 3.12
N GLN A 631 -13.90 35.85 2.89
CA GLN A 631 -13.53 35.25 1.60
C GLN A 631 -13.95 33.78 1.49
N LEU A 632 -14.03 33.05 2.60
CA LEU A 632 -14.27 31.61 2.63
C LEU A 632 -15.72 31.22 2.96
N ASN A 633 -16.57 32.16 3.39
CA ASN A 633 -17.97 31.86 3.70
C ASN A 633 -18.91 33.06 3.49
N ARG A 634 -19.79 32.98 2.48
CA ARG A 634 -20.81 34.01 2.20
C ARG A 634 -21.88 34.15 3.30
N LYS A 635 -22.04 33.16 4.18
CA LYS A 635 -23.07 33.10 5.23
C LYS A 635 -22.53 33.30 6.65
N ALA A 636 -21.23 33.58 6.81
CA ALA A 636 -20.62 33.72 8.13
C ALA A 636 -21.11 34.99 8.84
N THR A 637 -22.14 34.84 9.69
CA THR A 637 -22.25 35.72 10.85
C THR A 637 -21.17 35.30 11.85
N LYS A 638 -20.60 36.27 12.59
CA LYS A 638 -19.56 36.06 13.63
C LYS A 638 -19.87 35.00 14.72
N LEU A 639 -21.03 34.36 14.66
CA LEU A 639 -21.67 33.62 15.76
C LEU A 639 -21.69 32.09 15.59
N ALA A 640 -21.28 31.50 14.46
CA ALA A 640 -21.33 30.04 14.26
C ALA A 640 -20.07 29.44 13.59
N PRO A 641 -18.86 29.55 14.20
CA PRO A 641 -17.63 28.96 13.64
C PRO A 641 -17.65 27.43 13.54
N LEU A 642 -18.54 26.76 14.28
CA LEU A 642 -18.61 25.30 14.35
C LEU A 642 -19.33 24.65 13.16
N ASP A 643 -20.23 25.40 12.51
CA ASP A 643 -21.02 24.91 11.36
C ASP A 643 -20.41 25.33 10.02
N PHE A 644 -19.15 25.77 10.03
CA PHE A 644 -18.43 26.15 8.82
C PHE A 644 -18.31 24.96 7.86
N VAL A 645 -18.81 25.15 6.65
CA VAL A 645 -18.62 24.28 5.49
C VAL A 645 -17.74 25.07 4.52
N SER A 646 -16.62 24.49 4.09
CA SER A 646 -15.75 25.16 3.12
C SER A 646 -16.44 25.30 1.79
N ASP A 647 -16.10 26.34 1.03
CA ASP A 647 -16.49 26.45 -0.37
C ASP A 647 -15.20 26.55 -1.18
N TYR A 648 -14.86 25.47 -1.89
CA TYR A 648 -13.63 25.40 -2.68
C TYR A 648 -13.68 26.32 -3.88
N GLN A 649 -14.87 26.69 -4.37
CA GLN A 649 -15.00 27.71 -5.41
C GLN A 649 -14.68 29.10 -4.86
N LEU A 650 -15.14 29.43 -3.65
CA LEU A 650 -14.77 30.69 -3.00
C LEU A 650 -13.28 30.74 -2.68
N PHE A 651 -12.70 29.64 -2.21
CA PHE A 651 -11.25 29.55 -2.02
C PHE A 651 -10.49 29.74 -3.34
N ALA A 652 -10.90 29.08 -4.43
CA ALA A 652 -10.28 29.26 -5.73
C ALA A 652 -10.38 30.71 -6.23
N ASN A 653 -11.51 31.38 -5.95
CA ASN A 653 -11.72 32.78 -6.34
C ASN A 653 -10.79 33.76 -5.61
N MET A 654 -10.19 33.37 -4.47
CA MET A 654 -9.18 34.19 -3.78
C MET A 654 -7.91 34.42 -4.61
N TYR A 655 -7.75 33.66 -5.70
CA TYR A 655 -6.60 33.71 -6.60
C TYR A 655 -6.96 34.24 -7.99
N ASN A 656 -8.20 34.68 -8.21
CA ASN A 656 -8.58 35.35 -9.45
C ASN A 656 -7.75 36.63 -9.62
N GLU A 657 -7.41 36.93 -10.88
CA GLU A 657 -6.59 38.10 -11.24
C GLU A 657 -5.19 38.09 -10.62
N THR A 658 -4.71 36.90 -10.22
CA THR A 658 -3.32 36.66 -9.77
C THR A 658 -2.62 35.71 -10.74
N GLY A 659 -1.29 35.61 -10.69
CA GLY A 659 -0.55 34.62 -11.50
C GLY A 659 -0.84 33.16 -11.12
N CYS A 660 -1.55 32.93 -10.00
CA CYS A 660 -2.00 31.61 -9.56
C CYS A 660 -3.37 31.21 -10.17
N GLU A 661 -4.12 32.11 -10.82
CA GLU A 661 -5.48 31.83 -11.30
C GLU A 661 -5.53 30.63 -12.26
N LYS A 662 -4.62 30.60 -13.24
CA LYS A 662 -4.55 29.53 -14.23
C LYS A 662 -4.20 28.19 -13.57
N ALA A 663 -3.17 28.17 -12.72
CA ALA A 663 -2.76 26.97 -11.99
C ALA A 663 -3.91 26.42 -11.12
N MET A 664 -4.68 27.30 -10.47
CA MET A 664 -5.84 26.90 -9.68
C MET A 664 -6.93 26.24 -10.53
N LYS A 665 -7.27 26.84 -11.68
CA LYS A 665 -8.26 26.29 -12.61
C LYS A 665 -7.82 24.96 -13.19
N ASP A 666 -6.57 24.86 -13.62
CA ASP A 666 -5.98 23.65 -14.20
C ASP A 666 -5.95 22.52 -13.18
N ALA A 667 -5.55 22.79 -11.93
CA ALA A 667 -5.52 21.81 -10.86
C ALA A 667 -6.91 21.26 -10.49
N ILE A 668 -7.92 22.12 -10.41
CA ILE A 668 -9.31 21.69 -10.18
C ILE A 668 -9.83 20.87 -11.36
N ALA A 669 -9.53 21.28 -12.59
CA ALA A 669 -9.95 20.55 -13.80
C ALA A 669 -9.33 19.14 -13.84
N LEU A 670 -8.02 19.03 -13.58
CA LEU A 670 -7.31 17.75 -13.49
C LEU A 670 -7.87 16.86 -12.38
N ALA A 671 -8.18 17.43 -11.21
CA ALA A 671 -8.79 16.70 -10.11
C ALA A 671 -10.14 16.09 -10.50
N PHE A 672 -11.00 16.84 -11.21
CA PHE A 672 -12.24 16.29 -11.76
C PHE A 672 -11.97 15.19 -12.78
N GLU A 673 -11.07 15.41 -13.73
CA GLU A 673 -10.73 14.43 -14.77
C GLU A 673 -10.30 13.10 -14.15
N LYS A 674 -9.30 13.12 -13.27
CA LYS A 674 -8.79 11.90 -12.63
C LYS A 674 -9.82 11.24 -11.72
N THR A 675 -10.68 12.01 -11.06
CA THR A 675 -11.74 11.45 -10.19
C THR A 675 -12.86 10.80 -11.01
N ILE A 676 -13.21 11.36 -12.16
CA ILE A 676 -14.15 10.75 -13.12
C ILE A 676 -13.60 9.42 -13.62
N LEU A 677 -12.34 9.39 -14.07
CA LEU A 677 -11.67 8.15 -14.50
C LEU A 677 -11.62 7.11 -13.37
N HIS A 678 -11.37 7.56 -12.14
CA HIS A 678 -11.40 6.69 -10.96
C HIS A 678 -12.80 6.10 -10.71
N CYS A 679 -13.86 6.91 -10.84
CA CYS A 679 -15.25 6.44 -10.73
C CYS A 679 -15.60 5.43 -11.81
N GLU A 680 -15.18 5.65 -13.06
CA GLU A 680 -15.38 4.71 -14.16
C GLU A 680 -14.68 3.38 -13.93
N ARG A 681 -13.47 3.41 -13.34
CA ARG A 681 -12.72 2.18 -13.02
C ARG A 681 -13.42 1.36 -11.96
N LEU A 682 -13.93 2.00 -10.89
CA LEU A 682 -14.65 1.31 -9.82
C LEU A 682 -16.01 0.78 -10.28
N GLY A 683 -16.71 1.48 -11.19
CA GLY A 683 -17.99 1.03 -11.71
C GLY A 683 -17.93 -0.19 -12.65
N LYS A 684 -16.72 -0.59 -13.07
CA LYS A 684 -16.48 -1.80 -13.89
C LYS A 684 -16.06 -3.02 -13.05
N GLN A 685 -15.73 -2.80 -11.77
CA GLN A 685 -15.42 -3.83 -10.77
C GLN A 685 -16.71 -4.23 -10.05
#